data_AF-A0A496PAD0-F1
#
_entry.id   AF-A0A496PAD0-F1
#
_cell.length_a   1.000
_cell.length_b   1.000
_cell.length_c   1.000
_cell.angle_alpha   90.00
_cell.angle_beta   90.00
_cell.angle_gamma   90.00
#
_symmetry.space_group_name_H-M   'P 1'
#
loop_
_entity.id
_entity.type
_entity.pdbx_description
1 polymer ?
#
loop_
_entity_poly.entity_id
_entity_poly.type
_entity_poly.pdbx_seq_one_letter_code
_entity_poly.pdbx_strand_id
1 'polypeptide(L)'
;MKIKQYTATALCAALLVTNSGPWIPLAVAQSIVPNQGKMGPTMDEAPNGTPIVNINKPNANGLSHNQYDMFNVDDKGVILNNSRRPVSTELAGYVMGNPNLRGAAAKTILNEVTGTGATAMNGALEVAGRKAHVIIANPNGIAVNNGTFINTSAATLTTGNPIITDGTIAGYDVKQGTVTVSGQGLDASRTSRTDILAEAVQLNGKVWSDESHVVTGKNTVSVDGSGKVTNVTKTSNSEQVGLDVSQIGGMYANSMYLVGTNDGFGVNNKGILSAQNHISVDSTGKVQNSGTVVAPDISISAKGFTQVGKAKLYADSARISADAFTQTGNTVTKDAPVLIARNNLAVSTNTIKNTNGSVLKSEGVLQLGKTMDYNGAIAGKMDALTNVAATIEAGQQGVILAKSIANKNGGVTLKRATTGTTEHVKNEVAPAGSIKRYQLSEERIYDHDDPIPQDKVVVHSSENLQLSINGEHHDSWTKYEYDRTRVKEVVDTSKPGRIISGGNLQIEADVVTNDASQISAAGTLAGKIGHYEALNPKGNEYISENGTATGYSRHKHHGWDSTNIREAEYHNDVVQPIDIPVAVYGSNIANSTTGATVDTSVLTSMSQLSTNPNTTYAMETDPNFTNRRSFLSSDYVINRLQLNPMRTQKRLGDGYYEQQLVMQAILRQTGKSRLQAGLTEEEQYRKLMDAGLTVMKSKSMTLGQGLTESEQQQLTEDVVMLVSQPVVLPNGKTETLLVPTLYLAPTTQRVEGAANMQAQSINLQVGTMHNRGSIVADDAITVHGNTIHNDNGLIKGRTTTVVADTDVRNTQGTIEGRDHTTVYAKNDVINEGGTIKQTDETGKLVVAADRDVINNGVKYEASNSKVVWDSANSRRETVTAVDQGQIAAKGDAVVTAGRDVAMQAGTVTSGKDATVAAGRQVTMKAMTENHELEEHRYDKGKSGGGHSQTTETHDVVNEATSVGSSVEGNNVTVSAKADVALSGSEILAADKAQVEGQNVKLDTASATSTANHVYKDKKKSLVKRERTDATSVAQVTAVTGSVVSGKEVTIKSGHDVTGQSAKLMGEQGVQVSAAGKVELGADKNVTKETSTYR
;
A
#
# COMPACT_ATOMS: atom_id res chain seq x y z
N MET A 1 36.49 19.41 4.36
CA MET A 1 36.42 20.04 3.01
C MET A 1 35.15 20.85 2.93
N LYS A 2 35.28 22.15 2.61
CA LYS A 2 34.22 23.15 2.66
C LYS A 2 33.23 22.98 1.49
N ILE A 3 31.94 23.05 1.82
CA ILE A 3 30.81 23.24 0.88
C ILE A 3 30.09 24.52 1.31
N LYS A 4 29.39 25.13 0.34
CA LYS A 4 28.41 26.25 0.39
C LYS A 4 29.04 27.59 -0.01
N GLN A 5 28.44 28.44 -0.85
CA GLN A 5 27.03 28.72 -1.15
C GLN A 5 26.92 29.28 -2.58
N TYR A 6 25.79 29.07 -3.29
CA TYR A 6 25.26 30.07 -4.23
C TYR A 6 23.73 29.97 -4.32
N THR A 7 23.07 31.05 -3.91
CA THR A 7 21.69 31.41 -4.24
C THR A 7 21.67 32.90 -4.49
N ALA A 8 21.11 33.29 -5.65
CA ALA A 8 20.22 34.44 -5.95
C ALA A 8 20.62 35.85 -5.42
N THR A 9 20.40 36.99 -6.07
CA THR A 9 19.29 37.50 -6.89
C THR A 9 19.76 38.89 -7.37
N ALA A 10 19.70 39.22 -8.67
CA ALA A 10 18.74 40.12 -9.31
C ALA A 10 18.86 41.65 -9.05
N LEU A 11 18.74 42.37 -10.18
CA LEU A 11 18.35 43.77 -10.43
C LEU A 11 19.35 44.94 -10.36
N CYS A 12 19.56 45.49 -11.56
CA CYS A 12 19.55 46.92 -11.96
C CYS A 12 20.45 47.94 -11.23
N ALA A 13 21.46 48.43 -11.94
CA ALA A 13 21.72 49.87 -12.09
C ALA A 13 22.66 50.12 -13.27
N ALA A 14 22.33 51.14 -14.06
CA ALA A 14 23.07 51.63 -15.21
C ALA A 14 24.46 52.18 -14.84
N LEU A 15 25.45 52.01 -15.72
CA LEU A 15 26.54 52.98 -15.87
C LEU A 15 27.29 52.81 -17.21
N LEU A 16 27.07 53.81 -18.06
CA LEU A 16 28.00 54.46 -18.99
C LEU A 16 29.27 53.70 -19.42
N VAL A 17 29.32 53.35 -20.71
CA VAL A 17 30.56 53.45 -21.49
C VAL A 17 30.26 54.25 -22.75
N THR A 18 30.75 55.48 -22.75
CA THR A 18 30.92 56.33 -23.93
C THR A 18 31.90 55.66 -24.90
N ASN A 19 31.50 55.48 -26.15
CA ASN A 19 32.47 55.48 -27.23
C ASN A 19 31.85 56.07 -28.51
N SER A 20 32.29 57.28 -28.82
CA SER A 20 32.01 58.02 -30.04
C SER A 20 32.64 57.32 -31.24
N GLY A 21 31.81 56.90 -32.19
CA GLY A 21 32.19 56.47 -33.54
C GLY A 21 31.18 57.04 -34.55
N PRO A 22 31.60 57.36 -35.78
CA PRO A 22 30.94 58.33 -36.64
C PRO A 22 29.56 57.86 -37.13
N TRP A 23 28.63 58.82 -37.23
CA TRP A 23 27.35 58.69 -37.92
C TRP A 23 27.54 58.10 -39.33
N ILE A 24 27.04 56.89 -39.51
CA ILE A 24 26.64 56.37 -40.81
C ILE A 24 25.10 56.43 -40.81
N PRO A 25 24.44 57.04 -41.80
CA PRO A 25 22.99 57.00 -41.88
C PRO A 25 22.55 55.53 -41.96
N LEU A 26 21.84 55.05 -40.94
CA LEU A 26 21.12 53.78 -40.97
C LEU A 26 20.11 53.85 -42.11
N ALA A 27 20.44 53.19 -43.22
CA ALA A 27 19.43 52.77 -44.17
C ALA A 27 18.39 51.96 -43.38
N VAL A 28 17.13 52.37 -43.47
CA VAL A 28 15.99 51.62 -42.93
C VAL A 28 16.03 50.27 -43.65
N ALA A 29 16.46 49.21 -42.96
CA ALA A 29 16.46 47.88 -43.55
C ALA A 29 15.00 47.54 -43.88
N GLN A 30 14.69 47.34 -45.17
CA GLN A 30 13.35 46.97 -45.61
C GLN A 30 12.96 45.64 -44.96
N SER A 31 11.80 45.60 -44.28
CA SER A 31 11.30 44.41 -43.60
C SER A 31 10.93 43.28 -44.56
N ILE A 32 10.57 43.60 -45.81
CA ILE A 32 10.29 42.63 -46.88
C ILE A 32 11.09 43.02 -48.13
N VAL A 33 11.88 42.09 -48.64
CA VAL A 33 12.71 42.25 -49.84
C VAL A 33 12.34 41.13 -50.84
N PRO A 34 11.52 41.44 -51.86
CA PRO A 34 11.24 40.52 -52.96
C PRO A 34 12.54 40.05 -53.63
N ASN A 35 12.60 38.78 -54.04
CA ASN A 35 13.72 38.27 -54.80
C ASN A 35 13.81 38.97 -56.18
N GLN A 36 15.02 39.23 -56.68
CA GLN A 36 15.24 39.92 -57.95
C GLN A 36 14.83 39.09 -59.21
N GLY A 37 14.44 37.83 -59.04
CA GLY A 37 13.98 36.93 -60.09
C GLY A 37 12.50 37.06 -60.44
N LYS A 38 12.03 36.23 -61.40
CA LYS A 38 10.63 36.23 -61.91
C LYS A 38 9.56 35.91 -60.87
N MET A 39 9.95 35.39 -59.71
CA MET A 39 9.08 34.99 -58.62
C MET A 39 9.02 36.03 -57.50
N GLY A 40 9.79 37.13 -57.58
CA GLY A 40 9.65 38.26 -56.66
C GLY A 40 8.34 39.01 -56.92
N PRO A 41 7.46 39.16 -55.91
CA PRO A 41 6.24 39.94 -56.07
C PRO A 41 6.54 41.44 -56.15
N THR A 42 5.59 42.19 -56.70
CA THR A 42 5.60 43.66 -56.64
C THR A 42 5.11 44.14 -55.27
N MET A 43 5.72 45.19 -54.74
CA MET A 43 5.36 45.78 -53.45
C MET A 43 4.74 47.16 -53.64
N ASP A 44 3.67 47.43 -52.92
CA ASP A 44 3.09 48.76 -52.70
C ASP A 44 3.14 49.08 -51.20
N GLU A 45 2.80 50.31 -50.82
CA GLU A 45 2.64 50.74 -49.43
C GLU A 45 1.27 51.39 -49.25
N ALA A 46 0.55 51.00 -48.21
CA ALA A 46 -0.72 51.62 -47.86
C ALA A 46 -0.50 53.04 -47.30
N PRO A 47 -1.53 53.92 -47.31
CA PRO A 47 -1.39 55.29 -46.79
C PRO A 47 -0.94 55.39 -45.32
N ASN A 48 -1.20 54.36 -44.52
CA ASN A 48 -0.78 54.26 -43.11
C ASN A 48 0.62 53.65 -42.94
N GLY A 49 1.31 53.33 -44.03
CA GLY A 49 2.65 52.76 -44.04
C GLY A 49 2.72 51.24 -43.87
N THR A 50 1.59 50.52 -43.95
CA THR A 50 1.58 49.05 -43.98
C THR A 50 2.03 48.55 -45.37
N PRO A 51 3.04 47.68 -45.47
CA PRO A 51 3.44 47.07 -46.74
C PRO A 51 2.33 46.23 -47.38
N ILE A 52 2.13 46.41 -48.68
CA ILE A 52 1.20 45.62 -49.50
C ILE A 52 2.01 44.78 -50.47
N VAL A 53 1.95 43.46 -50.30
CA VAL A 53 2.49 42.48 -51.25
C VAL A 53 1.44 42.23 -52.33
N ASN A 54 1.65 42.76 -53.53
CA ASN A 54 0.87 42.37 -54.70
C ASN A 54 1.36 41.00 -55.18
N ILE A 55 0.79 39.94 -54.61
CA ILE A 55 1.15 38.56 -54.90
C ILE A 55 1.18 38.27 -56.40
N ASN A 56 2.02 37.32 -56.80
CA ASN A 56 2.15 36.89 -58.19
C ASN A 56 0.83 36.31 -58.73
N LYS A 57 0.73 36.28 -60.06
CA LYS A 57 -0.41 35.66 -60.74
C LYS A 57 -0.50 34.17 -60.33
N PRO A 58 -1.64 33.69 -59.80
CA PRO A 58 -1.82 32.28 -59.50
C PRO A 58 -1.74 31.42 -60.76
N ASN A 59 -1.19 30.21 -60.62
CA ASN A 59 -1.21 29.22 -61.70
C ASN A 59 -2.61 28.61 -61.90
N ALA A 60 -2.75 27.67 -62.84
CA ALA A 60 -4.05 27.04 -63.16
C ALA A 60 -4.71 26.34 -61.96
N ASN A 61 -3.92 25.89 -60.97
CA ASN A 61 -4.39 25.23 -59.77
C ASN A 61 -4.65 26.21 -58.60
N GLY A 62 -4.39 27.50 -58.80
CA GLY A 62 -4.64 28.56 -57.83
C GLY A 62 -3.52 28.79 -56.82
N LEU A 63 -2.31 28.26 -57.07
CA LEU A 63 -1.12 28.56 -56.29
C LEU A 63 -0.46 29.86 -56.80
N SER A 64 -0.35 30.85 -55.93
CA SER A 64 0.53 32.01 -56.12
C SER A 64 1.84 31.75 -55.37
N HIS A 65 2.96 31.71 -56.08
CA HIS A 65 4.28 31.45 -55.50
C HIS A 65 5.13 32.73 -55.58
N ASN A 66 5.54 33.20 -54.41
CA ASN A 66 6.27 34.45 -54.20
C ASN A 66 7.60 34.13 -53.50
N GLN A 67 8.72 34.60 -54.05
CA GLN A 67 10.05 34.40 -53.50
C GLN A 67 10.65 35.69 -52.96
N TYR A 68 11.36 35.59 -51.84
CA TYR A 68 11.92 36.73 -51.12
C TYR A 68 13.37 36.45 -50.72
N ASP A 69 14.21 37.49 -50.77
CA ASP A 69 15.52 37.46 -50.12
C ASP A 69 15.36 37.70 -48.60
N MET A 70 14.32 38.42 -48.19
CA MET A 70 13.92 38.64 -46.80
C MET A 70 12.40 38.81 -46.70
N PHE A 71 11.76 38.15 -45.74
CA PHE A 71 10.33 38.31 -45.47
C PHE A 71 10.13 38.40 -43.95
N ASN A 72 10.01 39.62 -43.43
CA ASN A 72 9.68 39.90 -42.04
C ASN A 72 8.37 40.69 -41.97
N VAL A 73 7.55 40.38 -40.98
CA VAL A 73 6.34 41.14 -40.64
C VAL A 73 6.68 41.98 -39.42
N ASP A 74 6.71 43.30 -39.57
CA ASP A 74 6.91 44.22 -38.46
C ASP A 74 5.59 44.46 -37.71
N ASP A 75 5.61 45.37 -36.72
CA ASP A 75 4.46 45.72 -35.88
C ASP A 75 3.32 46.39 -36.66
N LYS A 76 3.59 46.98 -37.83
CA LYS A 76 2.55 47.54 -38.73
C LYS A 76 1.80 46.46 -39.51
N GLY A 77 2.32 45.23 -39.51
CA GLY A 77 1.75 44.10 -40.25
C GLY A 77 2.07 44.12 -41.74
N VAL A 78 1.50 43.17 -42.48
CA VAL A 78 1.62 43.07 -43.95
C VAL A 78 0.30 42.65 -44.58
N ILE A 79 -0.01 43.20 -45.75
CA ILE A 79 -1.19 42.83 -46.55
C ILE A 79 -0.74 42.03 -47.77
N LEU A 80 -1.19 40.77 -47.86
CA LEU A 80 -1.10 39.96 -49.08
C LEU A 80 -2.32 40.25 -49.96
N ASN A 81 -2.12 41.01 -51.05
CA ASN A 81 -3.23 41.48 -51.87
C ASN A 81 -3.74 40.42 -52.83
N ASN A 82 -4.76 39.66 -52.40
CA ASN A 82 -5.43 38.63 -53.21
C ASN A 82 -6.74 39.13 -53.86
N SER A 83 -6.88 40.45 -54.03
CA SER A 83 -8.10 41.06 -54.56
C SER A 83 -7.91 41.60 -55.97
N ARG A 84 -8.94 41.44 -56.82
CA ARG A 84 -8.97 42.00 -58.20
C ARG A 84 -9.54 43.42 -58.26
N ARG A 85 -10.15 43.86 -57.16
CA ARG A 85 -10.87 45.13 -57.03
C ARG A 85 -10.45 45.78 -55.71
N PRO A 86 -10.66 47.09 -55.55
CA PRO A 86 -10.49 47.72 -54.25
C PRO A 86 -11.28 46.97 -53.17
N VAL A 87 -10.65 46.70 -52.02
CA VAL A 87 -11.25 45.97 -50.91
C VAL A 87 -10.81 46.60 -49.60
N SER A 88 -11.69 46.58 -48.59
CA SER A 88 -11.33 47.02 -47.24
C SER A 88 -10.57 45.91 -46.52
N THR A 89 -9.48 46.28 -45.87
CA THR A 89 -8.65 45.45 -45.00
C THR A 89 -8.76 45.95 -43.55
N GLU A 90 -8.50 45.07 -42.59
CA GLU A 90 -8.45 45.40 -41.15
C GLU A 90 -7.19 46.23 -40.83
N LEU A 91 -6.06 45.96 -41.50
CA LEU A 91 -4.78 46.62 -41.24
C LEU A 91 -4.68 48.04 -41.81
N ALA A 92 -5.28 48.32 -42.96
CA ALA A 92 -5.04 49.58 -43.68
C ALA A 92 -6.28 50.23 -44.32
N GLY A 93 -7.48 49.69 -44.08
CA GLY A 93 -8.69 50.18 -44.72
C GLY A 93 -8.71 49.84 -46.21
N TYR A 94 -9.16 50.74 -47.07
CA TYR A 94 -9.27 50.43 -48.50
C TYR A 94 -7.90 50.32 -49.19
N VAL A 95 -7.61 49.15 -49.74
CA VAL A 95 -6.45 48.90 -50.62
C VAL A 95 -6.92 48.67 -52.05
N MET A 96 -6.15 49.11 -53.03
CA MET A 96 -6.46 48.89 -54.46
C MET A 96 -6.30 47.41 -54.83
N GLY A 97 -6.99 46.97 -55.90
CA GLY A 97 -6.83 45.60 -56.39
C GLY A 97 -5.43 45.33 -56.92
N ASN A 98 -4.94 44.10 -56.74
CA ASN A 98 -3.62 43.66 -57.19
C ASN A 98 -3.54 43.64 -58.73
N PRO A 99 -2.62 44.42 -59.34
CA PRO A 99 -2.48 44.50 -60.80
C PRO A 99 -2.04 43.18 -61.45
N ASN A 100 -1.47 42.24 -60.69
CA ASN A 100 -1.05 40.92 -61.16
C ASN A 100 -2.23 39.95 -61.32
N LEU A 101 -3.40 40.24 -60.72
CA LEU A 101 -4.57 39.36 -60.72
C LEU A 101 -5.54 39.66 -61.89
N ARG A 102 -5.22 39.15 -63.07
CA ARG A 102 -6.10 39.21 -64.26
C ARG A 102 -7.17 38.11 -64.31
N GLY A 103 -7.01 37.03 -63.52
CA GLY A 103 -7.85 35.82 -63.50
C GLY A 103 -8.48 35.54 -62.13
N ALA A 104 -8.64 34.26 -61.75
CA ALA A 104 -9.12 33.89 -60.41
C ALA A 104 -8.12 34.28 -59.31
N ALA A 105 -8.64 34.65 -58.13
CA ALA A 105 -7.81 34.88 -56.94
C ALA A 105 -7.14 33.58 -56.47
N ALA A 106 -5.97 33.71 -55.82
CA ALA A 106 -5.22 32.59 -55.27
C ALA A 106 -6.07 31.78 -54.28
N LYS A 107 -5.92 30.45 -54.31
CA LYS A 107 -6.38 29.54 -53.26
C LYS A 107 -5.29 29.30 -52.23
N THR A 108 -4.03 29.30 -52.67
CA THR A 108 -2.84 29.14 -51.85
C THR A 108 -1.82 30.22 -52.20
N ILE A 109 -1.26 30.87 -51.20
CA ILE A 109 -0.23 31.90 -51.32
C ILE A 109 1.02 31.39 -50.62
N LEU A 110 2.01 30.96 -51.40
CA LEU A 110 3.32 30.55 -50.91
C LEU A 110 4.24 31.76 -50.86
N ASN A 111 4.79 32.02 -49.68
CA ASN A 111 5.85 32.99 -49.43
C ASN A 111 7.12 32.22 -49.05
N GLU A 112 8.02 32.06 -50.00
CA GLU A 112 9.25 31.29 -49.85
C GLU A 112 10.46 32.24 -49.72
N VAL A 113 11.24 32.09 -48.65
CA VAL A 113 12.47 32.84 -48.46
C VAL A 113 13.64 32.03 -49.00
N THR A 114 14.30 32.55 -50.03
CA THR A 114 15.48 31.95 -50.68
C THR A 114 16.79 32.59 -50.21
N GLY A 115 16.72 33.70 -49.46
CA GLY A 115 17.87 34.32 -48.81
C GLY A 115 18.37 33.55 -47.58
N THR A 116 19.36 34.10 -46.88
CA THR A 116 20.01 33.45 -45.72
C THR A 116 19.46 33.89 -44.36
N GLY A 117 18.57 34.89 -44.33
CA GLY A 117 17.97 35.42 -43.10
C GLY A 117 16.75 34.61 -42.64
N ALA A 118 16.58 34.51 -41.32
CA ALA A 118 15.34 34.00 -40.71
C ALA A 118 14.20 35.02 -40.85
N THR A 119 12.95 34.54 -40.78
CA THR A 119 11.74 35.38 -40.80
C THR A 119 11.37 35.78 -39.39
N ALA A 120 11.19 37.08 -39.14
CA ALA A 120 10.60 37.62 -37.91
C ALA A 120 9.14 38.03 -38.17
N MET A 121 8.21 37.63 -37.30
CA MET A 121 6.79 37.99 -37.36
C MET A 121 6.35 38.68 -36.07
N ASN A 122 6.27 40.01 -36.13
CA ASN A 122 5.97 40.89 -35.00
C ASN A 122 4.61 41.62 -35.09
N GLY A 123 3.80 41.30 -36.11
CA GLY A 123 2.49 41.90 -36.34
C GLY A 123 1.58 41.01 -37.19
N ALA A 124 0.44 41.55 -37.60
CA ALA A 124 -0.55 40.77 -38.33
C ALA A 124 -0.22 40.63 -39.83
N LEU A 125 -0.56 39.48 -40.39
CA LEU A 125 -0.57 39.20 -41.81
C LEU A 125 -2.01 39.07 -42.26
N GLU A 126 -2.42 39.90 -43.21
CA GLU A 126 -3.79 39.93 -43.73
C GLU A 126 -3.86 39.56 -45.21
N VAL A 127 -4.79 38.70 -45.59
CA VAL A 127 -5.12 38.48 -47.00
C VAL A 127 -6.22 39.44 -47.43
N ALA A 128 -5.93 40.39 -48.33
CA ALA A 128 -6.94 41.28 -48.88
C ALA A 128 -7.80 40.53 -49.92
N GLY A 129 -9.13 40.66 -49.83
CA GLY A 129 -10.05 40.04 -50.78
C GLY A 129 -10.41 38.60 -50.41
N ARG A 130 -10.26 37.67 -51.35
CA ARG A 130 -10.68 36.28 -51.15
C ARG A 130 -9.68 35.56 -50.24
N LYS A 131 -10.17 34.97 -49.15
CA LYS A 131 -9.34 34.15 -48.23
C LYS A 131 -8.58 33.06 -48.96
N ALA A 132 -7.36 32.80 -48.51
CA ALA A 132 -6.46 31.80 -49.07
C ALA A 132 -5.67 31.08 -47.97
N HIS A 133 -5.09 29.93 -48.30
CA HIS A 133 -4.09 29.24 -47.48
C HIS A 133 -2.77 29.99 -47.61
N VAL A 134 -2.25 30.52 -46.52
CA VAL A 134 -0.98 31.26 -46.50
C VAL A 134 0.13 30.34 -46.01
N ILE A 135 1.22 30.22 -46.76
CA ILE A 135 2.41 29.45 -46.39
C ILE A 135 3.58 30.41 -46.27
N ILE A 136 4.32 30.34 -45.16
CA ILE A 136 5.60 31.01 -44.95
C ILE A 136 6.65 29.91 -44.83
N ALA A 137 7.51 29.80 -45.85
CA ALA A 137 8.55 28.78 -45.93
C ALA A 137 9.94 29.44 -45.84
N ASN A 138 10.65 29.20 -44.75
CA ASN A 138 12.01 29.72 -44.55
C ASN A 138 12.90 28.69 -43.82
N PRO A 139 13.79 27.98 -44.54
CA PRO A 139 14.70 27.00 -43.94
C PRO A 139 15.67 27.55 -42.89
N ASN A 140 15.90 28.85 -42.84
CA ASN A 140 16.77 29.48 -41.86
C ASN A 140 16.09 29.68 -40.49
N GLY A 141 14.76 29.50 -40.41
CA GLY A 141 13.97 29.63 -39.19
C GLY A 141 12.91 30.73 -39.25
N ILE A 142 11.94 30.64 -38.34
CA ILE A 142 10.83 31.59 -38.20
C ILE A 142 10.67 31.95 -36.72
N ALA A 143 10.75 33.23 -36.39
CA ALA A 143 10.54 33.76 -35.05
C ALA A 143 9.25 34.57 -35.00
N VAL A 144 8.33 34.22 -34.12
CA VAL A 144 7.03 34.88 -33.94
C VAL A 144 6.97 35.54 -32.57
N ASN A 145 6.58 36.81 -32.55
CA ASN A 145 6.32 37.59 -31.34
C ASN A 145 5.22 38.61 -31.65
N ASN A 146 3.95 38.24 -31.44
CA ASN A 146 2.76 38.98 -31.90
C ASN A 146 2.36 38.69 -33.37
N GLY A 147 2.54 37.44 -33.81
CA GLY A 147 2.03 37.02 -35.12
C GLY A 147 0.51 36.86 -35.09
N THR A 148 -0.20 37.42 -36.08
CA THR A 148 -1.66 37.24 -36.23
C THR A 148 -2.02 36.96 -37.68
N PHE A 149 -2.94 36.05 -37.95
CA PHE A 149 -3.47 35.83 -39.30
C PHE A 149 -4.89 36.37 -39.46
N ILE A 150 -5.09 37.24 -40.45
CA ILE A 150 -6.38 37.88 -40.76
C ILE A 150 -6.84 37.41 -42.14
N ASN A 151 -8.14 37.08 -42.25
CA ASN A 151 -8.79 36.61 -43.48
C ASN A 151 -8.05 35.45 -44.19
N THR A 152 -7.43 34.58 -43.41
CA THR A 152 -6.63 33.45 -43.89
C THR A 152 -7.41 32.16 -43.66
N SER A 153 -7.53 31.29 -44.68
CA SER A 153 -8.29 30.04 -44.52
C SER A 153 -7.51 29.01 -43.70
N ALA A 154 -6.22 28.88 -43.99
CA ALA A 154 -5.27 28.05 -43.24
C ALA A 154 -3.91 28.75 -43.26
N ALA A 155 -3.07 28.52 -42.26
CA ALA A 155 -1.73 29.08 -42.17
C ALA A 155 -0.70 27.96 -41.99
N THR A 156 0.39 27.98 -42.76
CA THR A 156 1.52 27.06 -42.58
C THR A 156 2.80 27.85 -42.35
N LEU A 157 3.44 27.63 -41.20
CA LEU A 157 4.79 28.09 -40.90
C LEU A 157 5.74 26.90 -41.07
N THR A 158 6.70 26.98 -41.99
CA THR A 158 7.61 25.87 -42.23
C THR A 158 9.05 26.29 -42.43
N THR A 159 9.98 25.47 -41.92
CA THR A 159 11.40 25.54 -42.28
C THR A 159 11.78 24.51 -43.34
N GLY A 160 10.79 23.81 -43.89
CA GLY A 160 10.97 22.92 -45.02
C GLY A 160 10.95 23.65 -46.35
N ASN A 161 11.72 23.15 -47.30
CA ASN A 161 11.62 23.60 -48.69
C ASN A 161 10.31 23.04 -49.30
N PRO A 162 9.47 23.87 -49.93
CA PRO A 162 8.22 23.41 -50.53
C PRO A 162 8.49 22.48 -51.72
N ILE A 163 7.81 21.34 -51.76
CA ILE A 163 7.83 20.39 -52.87
C ILE A 163 6.61 20.69 -53.74
N ILE A 164 6.84 21.17 -54.96
CA ILE A 164 5.78 21.53 -55.91
C ILE A 164 5.71 20.47 -57.01
N THR A 165 4.54 19.86 -57.18
CA THR A 165 4.27 18.88 -58.25
C THR A 165 3.00 19.27 -58.98
N ASP A 166 3.07 19.28 -60.32
CA ASP A 166 1.97 19.69 -61.21
C ASP A 166 1.33 21.04 -60.82
N GLY A 167 2.15 21.98 -60.33
CA GLY A 167 1.67 23.31 -59.92
C GLY A 167 0.87 23.34 -58.62
N THR A 168 0.94 22.30 -57.79
CA THR A 168 0.36 22.26 -56.44
C THR A 168 1.44 21.98 -55.39
N ILE A 169 1.20 22.34 -54.13
CA ILE A 169 2.09 21.93 -53.04
C ILE A 169 1.82 20.45 -52.75
N ALA A 170 2.81 19.60 -53.01
CA ALA A 170 2.77 18.17 -52.72
C ALA A 170 3.35 17.83 -51.34
N GLY A 171 4.19 18.71 -50.78
CA GLY A 171 4.81 18.51 -49.48
C GLY A 171 5.89 19.51 -49.12
N TYR A 172 6.66 19.17 -48.09
CA TYR A 172 7.79 19.95 -47.58
C TYR A 172 8.97 19.04 -47.24
N ASP A 173 10.18 19.44 -47.60
CA ASP A 173 11.44 18.79 -47.21
C ASP A 173 12.09 19.57 -46.06
N VAL A 174 11.85 19.11 -44.83
CA VAL A 174 12.33 19.70 -43.58
C VAL A 174 13.68 19.11 -43.22
N LYS A 175 14.75 19.91 -43.36
CA LYS A 175 16.13 19.47 -43.08
C LYS A 175 16.76 20.17 -41.88
N GLN A 176 16.35 21.41 -41.61
CA GLN A 176 16.89 22.25 -40.57
C GLN A 176 15.91 23.36 -40.17
N GLY A 177 16.29 24.15 -39.18
CA GLY A 177 15.61 25.40 -38.82
C GLY A 177 14.58 25.21 -37.70
N THR A 178 14.42 26.27 -36.91
CA THR A 178 13.52 26.29 -35.75
C THR A 178 12.39 27.29 -35.97
N VAL A 179 11.17 26.92 -35.55
CA VAL A 179 10.07 27.87 -35.36
C VAL A 179 9.99 28.23 -33.88
N THR A 180 10.19 29.49 -33.54
CA THR A 180 10.13 29.98 -32.16
C THR A 180 8.97 30.93 -31.99
N VAL A 181 8.07 30.66 -31.04
CA VAL A 181 6.98 31.56 -30.64
C VAL A 181 7.33 32.15 -29.28
N SER A 182 7.30 33.47 -29.14
CA SER A 182 7.76 34.20 -27.95
C SER A 182 6.86 35.40 -27.64
N GLY A 183 7.08 36.05 -26.50
CA GLY A 183 6.41 37.29 -26.11
C GLY A 183 4.88 37.19 -26.17
N GLN A 184 4.25 37.98 -27.03
CA GLN A 184 2.78 38.02 -27.17
C GLN A 184 2.19 36.80 -27.88
N GLY A 185 3.03 35.96 -28.50
CA GLY A 185 2.61 34.68 -29.07
C GLY A 185 2.18 34.74 -30.54
N LEU A 186 1.39 33.73 -30.93
CA LEU A 186 0.80 33.55 -32.26
C LEU A 186 -0.72 33.39 -32.11
N ASP A 187 -1.49 34.30 -32.69
CA ASP A 187 -2.93 34.18 -32.82
C ASP A 187 -3.33 33.76 -34.24
N ALA A 188 -3.63 32.48 -34.40
CA ALA A 188 -4.18 31.89 -35.60
C ALA A 188 -5.59 31.30 -35.35
N SER A 189 -6.27 31.76 -34.29
CA SER A 189 -7.61 31.28 -33.90
C SER A 189 -8.69 31.53 -34.95
N ARG A 190 -8.47 32.49 -35.84
CA ARG A 190 -9.36 32.84 -36.95
C ARG A 190 -9.12 32.01 -38.23
N THR A 191 -8.11 31.13 -38.22
CA THR A 191 -7.83 30.18 -39.29
C THR A 191 -8.46 28.82 -38.97
N SER A 192 -8.91 28.06 -39.96
CA SER A 192 -9.46 26.72 -39.70
C SER A 192 -8.38 25.69 -39.38
N ARG A 193 -7.14 25.93 -39.83
CA ARG A 193 -5.99 25.05 -39.58
C ARG A 193 -4.70 25.86 -39.56
N THR A 194 -3.84 25.57 -38.59
CA THR A 194 -2.48 26.09 -38.46
C THR A 194 -1.49 24.93 -38.47
N ASP A 195 -0.59 24.91 -39.44
CA ASP A 195 0.47 23.92 -39.58
C ASP A 195 1.83 24.55 -39.18
N ILE A 196 2.59 23.92 -38.29
CA ILE A 196 3.96 24.29 -37.93
C ILE A 196 4.88 23.11 -38.24
N LEU A 197 5.67 23.23 -39.31
CA LEU A 197 6.47 22.13 -39.87
C LEU A 197 7.96 22.50 -39.85
N ALA A 198 8.74 22.00 -38.88
CA ALA A 198 10.12 22.43 -38.69
C ALA A 198 11.04 21.32 -38.15
N GLU A 199 12.36 21.53 -38.10
CA GLU A 199 13.22 20.56 -37.39
C GLU A 199 12.90 20.60 -35.88
N ALA A 200 12.70 21.81 -35.35
CA ALA A 200 12.35 22.06 -33.96
C ALA A 200 11.32 23.20 -33.82
N VAL A 201 10.48 23.12 -32.79
CA VAL A 201 9.48 24.12 -32.43
C VAL A 201 9.63 24.48 -30.96
N GLN A 202 9.79 25.76 -30.67
CA GLN A 202 9.93 26.29 -29.32
C GLN A 202 8.78 27.23 -28.99
N LEU A 203 7.94 26.86 -28.03
CA LEU A 203 6.80 27.65 -27.59
C LEU A 203 7.13 28.32 -26.26
N ASN A 204 7.69 29.53 -26.35
CA ASN A 204 7.96 30.43 -25.23
C ASN A 204 6.85 31.50 -25.04
N GLY A 205 5.84 31.49 -25.90
CA GLY A 205 4.61 32.28 -25.82
C GLY A 205 3.39 31.40 -26.10
N LYS A 206 2.20 32.00 -26.15
CA LYS A 206 0.95 31.29 -26.41
C LYS A 206 0.70 31.12 -27.90
N VAL A 207 0.21 29.95 -28.32
CA VAL A 207 -0.31 29.69 -29.67
C VAL A 207 -1.79 29.41 -29.57
N TRP A 208 -2.60 30.19 -30.28
CA TRP A 208 -4.05 30.01 -30.38
C TRP A 208 -4.41 29.60 -31.81
N SER A 209 -5.24 28.57 -31.96
CA SER A 209 -5.62 28.02 -33.27
C SER A 209 -6.97 27.29 -33.18
N ASP A 210 -7.63 27.04 -34.30
CA ASP A 210 -8.77 26.11 -34.35
C ASP A 210 -8.26 24.66 -34.38
N GLU A 211 -7.63 24.25 -35.49
CA GLU A 211 -6.90 22.98 -35.62
C GLU A 211 -5.38 23.27 -35.69
N SER A 212 -4.58 22.62 -34.85
CA SER A 212 -3.11 22.76 -34.83
C SER A 212 -2.42 21.48 -35.26
N HIS A 213 -1.56 21.55 -36.27
CA HIS A 213 -0.73 20.45 -36.76
C HIS A 213 0.73 20.83 -36.58
N VAL A 214 1.44 20.11 -35.73
CA VAL A 214 2.87 20.36 -35.49
C VAL A 214 3.64 19.13 -35.93
N VAL A 215 4.58 19.31 -36.86
CA VAL A 215 5.49 18.24 -37.31
C VAL A 215 6.92 18.68 -37.05
N THR A 216 7.63 17.91 -36.23
CA THR A 216 9.02 18.20 -35.85
C THR A 216 9.98 17.10 -36.28
N GLY A 217 11.24 17.46 -36.47
CA GLY A 217 12.33 16.59 -36.90
C GLY A 217 12.68 16.76 -38.38
N LYS A 218 13.63 15.95 -38.85
CA LYS A 218 14.08 15.97 -40.25
C LYS A 218 13.22 15.02 -41.07
N ASN A 219 12.34 15.59 -41.89
CA ASN A 219 11.22 14.89 -42.48
C ASN A 219 10.97 15.30 -43.93
N THR A 220 10.50 14.36 -44.74
CA THR A 220 9.66 14.66 -45.90
C THR A 220 8.20 14.59 -45.44
N VAL A 221 7.50 15.71 -45.49
CA VAL A 221 6.09 15.85 -45.10
C VAL A 221 5.25 15.92 -46.36
N SER A 222 4.36 14.96 -46.58
CA SER A 222 3.42 14.95 -47.71
C SER A 222 2.10 15.62 -47.30
N VAL A 223 1.49 16.37 -48.23
CA VAL A 223 0.21 17.03 -48.00
C VAL A 223 -0.80 16.74 -49.11
N ASP A 224 -2.10 16.85 -48.81
CA ASP A 224 -3.16 16.80 -49.82
C ASP A 224 -3.35 18.15 -50.53
N GLY A 225 -4.30 18.22 -51.49
CA GLY A 225 -4.61 19.44 -52.23
C GLY A 225 -5.17 20.60 -51.39
N SER A 226 -5.51 20.37 -50.12
CA SER A 226 -5.88 21.40 -49.14
C SER A 226 -4.71 21.82 -48.24
N GLY A 227 -3.53 21.20 -48.42
CA GLY A 227 -2.33 21.40 -47.62
C GLY A 227 -2.32 20.63 -46.30
N LYS A 228 -3.28 19.71 -46.06
CA LYS A 228 -3.32 18.91 -44.83
C LYS A 228 -2.27 17.81 -44.89
N VAL A 229 -1.54 17.59 -43.79
CA VAL A 229 -0.53 16.52 -43.70
C VAL A 229 -1.19 15.14 -43.87
N THR A 230 -0.64 14.35 -44.79
CA THR A 230 -1.11 12.98 -45.08
C THR A 230 -0.10 11.92 -44.68
N ASN A 231 1.20 12.24 -44.73
CA ASN A 231 2.28 11.33 -44.35
C ASN A 231 3.52 12.11 -43.88
N VAL A 232 4.25 11.55 -42.92
CA VAL A 232 5.52 12.09 -42.42
C VAL A 232 6.58 10.99 -42.50
N THR A 233 7.61 11.19 -43.32
CA THR A 233 8.71 10.23 -43.47
C THR A 233 9.99 10.84 -42.92
N LYS A 234 10.54 10.23 -41.85
CA LYS A 234 11.84 10.63 -41.29
C LYS A 234 12.95 10.41 -42.33
N THR A 235 13.77 11.44 -42.59
CA THR A 235 14.87 11.38 -43.56
C THR A 235 16.23 11.21 -42.91
N SER A 236 16.42 11.71 -41.69
CA SER A 236 17.66 11.57 -40.91
C SER A 236 17.42 11.86 -39.43
N ASN A 237 18.43 11.62 -38.59
CA ASN A 237 18.35 11.86 -37.15
C ASN A 237 18.45 13.36 -36.80
N SER A 238 17.79 13.75 -35.72
CA SER A 238 17.88 15.09 -35.14
C SER A 238 18.09 15.00 -33.63
N GLU A 239 19.09 15.75 -33.14
CA GLU A 239 19.43 15.87 -31.71
C GLU A 239 18.66 17.01 -31.03
N GLN A 240 17.92 17.82 -31.79
CA GLN A 240 17.06 18.87 -31.24
C GLN A 240 15.87 18.25 -30.50
N VAL A 241 15.35 18.98 -29.52
CA VAL A 241 14.00 18.71 -28.98
C VAL A 241 13.00 19.10 -30.04
N GLY A 242 12.09 18.18 -30.38
CA GLY A 242 11.08 18.39 -31.42
C GLY A 242 10.15 19.54 -31.08
N LEU A 243 9.21 19.33 -30.17
CA LEU A 243 8.36 20.39 -29.61
C LEU A 243 8.75 20.65 -28.15
N ASP A 244 9.31 21.83 -27.84
CA ASP A 244 9.61 22.28 -26.47
C ASP A 244 8.67 23.42 -26.06
N VAL A 245 7.79 23.15 -25.09
CA VAL A 245 6.86 24.15 -24.54
C VAL A 245 7.40 24.61 -23.19
N SER A 246 7.65 25.91 -23.04
CA SER A 246 8.16 26.47 -21.78
C SER A 246 7.05 26.63 -20.73
N GLN A 247 7.41 26.86 -19.48
CA GLN A 247 6.45 27.04 -18.38
C GLN A 247 5.49 28.23 -18.57
N ILE A 248 5.91 29.25 -19.33
CA ILE A 248 5.10 30.43 -19.64
C ILE A 248 4.43 30.34 -21.02
N GLY A 249 4.83 29.35 -21.83
CA GLY A 249 4.24 29.07 -23.13
C GLY A 249 3.00 28.20 -23.06
N GLY A 250 2.37 27.98 -24.21
CA GLY A 250 1.28 27.02 -24.33
C GLY A 250 0.66 26.99 -25.71
N MET A 251 -0.12 25.96 -25.97
CA MET A 251 -0.92 25.80 -27.17
C MET A 251 -2.38 25.56 -26.78
N TYR A 252 -3.28 26.27 -27.45
CA TYR A 252 -4.71 26.27 -27.19
C TYR A 252 -5.44 26.08 -28.52
N ALA A 253 -6.19 24.98 -28.63
CA ALA A 253 -6.86 24.62 -29.89
C ALA A 253 -8.21 23.96 -29.66
N ASN A 254 -9.00 23.79 -30.73
CA ASN A 254 -10.09 22.81 -30.72
C ASN A 254 -9.53 21.40 -30.91
N SER A 255 -8.52 21.20 -31.75
CA SER A 255 -7.86 19.91 -31.96
C SER A 255 -6.36 20.06 -32.21
N MET A 256 -5.56 19.12 -31.71
CA MET A 256 -4.11 19.11 -31.91
C MET A 256 -3.62 17.78 -32.46
N TYR A 257 -2.72 17.86 -33.44
CA TYR A 257 -2.01 16.73 -34.02
C TYR A 257 -0.51 17.02 -33.96
N LEU A 258 0.20 16.31 -33.10
CA LEU A 258 1.62 16.53 -32.82
C LEU A 258 2.42 15.32 -33.30
N VAL A 259 3.28 15.50 -34.29
CA VAL A 259 4.15 14.46 -34.84
C VAL A 259 5.61 14.82 -34.58
N GLY A 260 6.33 13.99 -33.84
CA GLY A 260 7.73 14.25 -33.48
C GLY A 260 8.66 13.11 -33.87
N THR A 261 9.53 13.33 -34.86
CA THR A 261 10.45 12.27 -35.36
C THR A 261 11.88 12.36 -34.80
N ASN A 262 12.12 13.29 -33.87
CA ASN A 262 13.40 13.51 -33.20
C ASN A 262 13.78 12.31 -32.29
N ASP A 263 15.05 11.91 -32.28
CA ASP A 263 15.52 10.68 -31.61
C ASP A 263 15.52 10.75 -30.07
N GLY A 264 15.59 11.97 -29.53
CA GLY A 264 15.54 12.27 -28.10
C GLY A 264 14.12 12.52 -27.61
N PHE A 265 13.78 13.79 -27.40
CA PHE A 265 12.43 14.23 -27.06
C PHE A 265 11.70 14.68 -28.33
N GLY A 266 10.68 13.93 -28.73
CA GLY A 266 9.74 14.37 -29.77
C GLY A 266 8.85 15.48 -29.24
N VAL A 267 8.37 15.35 -28.00
CA VAL A 267 7.58 16.38 -27.30
C VAL A 267 8.08 16.54 -25.86
N ASN A 268 8.30 17.78 -25.44
CA ASN A 268 8.65 18.15 -24.07
C ASN A 268 7.76 19.32 -23.62
N ASN A 269 6.71 19.02 -22.85
CA ASN A 269 5.77 20.01 -22.37
C ASN A 269 6.07 20.45 -20.93
N LYS A 270 6.43 21.71 -20.72
CA LYS A 270 6.51 22.34 -19.39
C LYS A 270 5.39 23.35 -19.14
N GLY A 271 4.64 23.73 -20.19
CA GLY A 271 3.56 24.72 -20.16
C GLY A 271 2.18 24.07 -20.22
N ILE A 272 1.28 24.61 -21.03
CA ILE A 272 -0.10 24.11 -21.19
C ILE A 272 -0.35 23.67 -22.62
N LEU A 273 -0.85 22.45 -22.80
CA LEU A 273 -1.47 21.95 -24.03
C LEU A 273 -2.95 21.72 -23.76
N SER A 274 -3.83 22.54 -24.32
CA SER A 274 -5.27 22.50 -24.04
C SER A 274 -6.10 22.42 -25.31
N ALA A 275 -6.85 21.33 -25.49
CA ALA A 275 -7.76 21.14 -26.61
C ALA A 275 -9.23 20.97 -26.18
N GLN A 276 -10.15 21.48 -27.00
CA GLN A 276 -11.60 21.32 -26.75
C GLN A 276 -12.14 19.96 -27.20
N ASN A 277 -11.55 19.31 -28.20
CA ASN A 277 -12.00 18.03 -28.77
C ASN A 277 -11.00 16.88 -28.57
N HIS A 278 -9.80 16.95 -29.17
CA HIS A 278 -8.80 15.89 -29.00
C HIS A 278 -7.36 16.39 -29.11
N ILE A 279 -6.44 15.63 -28.51
CA ILE A 279 -4.99 15.72 -28.73
C ILE A 279 -4.48 14.36 -29.19
N SER A 280 -3.85 14.32 -30.35
CA SER A 280 -3.11 13.15 -30.84
C SER A 280 -1.62 13.44 -30.91
N VAL A 281 -0.80 12.58 -30.31
CA VAL A 281 0.66 12.64 -30.35
C VAL A 281 1.20 11.37 -30.98
N ASP A 282 2.00 11.50 -32.04
CA ASP A 282 2.74 10.41 -32.67
C ASP A 282 4.24 10.74 -32.68
N SER A 283 5.00 10.11 -31.79
CA SER A 283 6.39 10.42 -31.56
C SER A 283 7.27 9.20 -31.74
N THR A 284 8.22 9.23 -32.66
CA THR A 284 9.25 8.18 -32.76
C THR A 284 10.30 8.32 -31.63
N GLY A 285 10.29 9.44 -30.92
CA GLY A 285 11.09 9.72 -29.72
C GLY A 285 10.27 9.68 -28.42
N LYS A 286 10.80 10.29 -27.36
CA LYS A 286 10.14 10.40 -26.05
C LYS A 286 9.13 11.56 -26.02
N VAL A 287 8.04 11.36 -25.28
CA VAL A 287 7.09 12.38 -24.88
C VAL A 287 7.23 12.62 -23.38
N GLN A 288 7.62 13.83 -22.99
CA GLN A 288 7.75 14.22 -21.59
C GLN A 288 6.77 15.33 -21.24
N ASN A 289 6.06 15.18 -20.14
CA ASN A 289 5.21 16.21 -19.55
C ASN A 289 5.70 16.57 -18.14
N SER A 290 5.87 17.86 -17.89
CA SER A 290 6.03 18.46 -16.56
C SER A 290 5.09 19.64 -16.34
N GLY A 291 4.21 19.92 -17.31
CA GLY A 291 3.18 20.95 -17.28
C GLY A 291 1.77 20.34 -17.30
N THR A 292 0.81 21.01 -17.93
CA THR A 292 -0.58 20.56 -18.02
C THR A 292 -0.94 20.15 -19.44
N VAL A 293 -1.61 19.01 -19.59
CA VAL A 293 -2.22 18.54 -20.83
C VAL A 293 -3.70 18.26 -20.56
N VAL A 294 -4.60 18.84 -21.35
CA VAL A 294 -6.04 18.69 -21.16
C VAL A 294 -6.80 18.62 -22.47
N ALA A 295 -7.62 17.59 -22.65
CA ALA A 295 -8.55 17.42 -23.78
C ALA A 295 -9.62 16.37 -23.44
N PRO A 296 -10.80 16.33 -24.09
CA PRO A 296 -11.72 15.21 -23.90
C PRO A 296 -11.06 13.88 -24.28
N ASP A 297 -10.49 13.81 -25.47
CA ASP A 297 -9.83 12.61 -25.96
C ASP A 297 -8.32 12.85 -26.14
N ILE A 298 -7.50 11.97 -25.56
CA ILE A 298 -6.04 12.01 -25.68
C ILE A 298 -5.54 10.67 -26.23
N SER A 299 -4.78 10.72 -27.33
CA SER A 299 -4.07 9.57 -27.87
C SER A 299 -2.58 9.87 -27.94
N ILE A 300 -1.75 9.02 -27.33
CA ILE A 300 -0.29 9.17 -27.36
C ILE A 300 0.33 7.86 -27.85
N SER A 301 1.06 7.94 -28.96
CA SER A 301 1.99 6.91 -29.44
C SER A 301 3.40 7.46 -29.30
N ALA A 302 4.27 6.79 -28.54
CA ALA A 302 5.62 7.27 -28.28
C ALA A 302 6.62 6.13 -28.09
N LYS A 303 7.93 6.39 -28.30
CA LYS A 303 8.96 5.45 -27.82
C LYS A 303 8.98 5.37 -26.29
N GLY A 304 8.65 6.46 -25.60
CA GLY A 304 8.52 6.47 -24.14
C GLY A 304 7.68 7.65 -23.69
N PHE A 305 6.85 7.44 -22.66
CA PHE A 305 5.98 8.47 -22.09
C PHE A 305 6.34 8.72 -20.63
N THR A 306 6.68 9.96 -20.31
CA THR A 306 7.18 10.34 -18.98
C THR A 306 6.42 11.54 -18.42
N GLN A 307 5.91 11.42 -17.19
CA GLN A 307 5.35 12.53 -16.43
C GLN A 307 6.15 12.75 -15.14
N VAL A 308 6.57 14.00 -14.88
CA VAL A 308 7.46 14.35 -13.75
C VAL A 308 7.08 15.67 -13.09
N GLY A 309 7.45 15.83 -11.82
CA GLY A 309 7.17 17.07 -11.08
C GLY A 309 5.67 17.30 -10.94
N LYS A 310 5.18 18.50 -11.30
CA LYS A 310 3.77 18.91 -11.19
C LYS A 310 2.94 18.54 -12.42
N ALA A 311 3.37 17.54 -13.19
CA ALA A 311 2.70 17.17 -14.44
C ALA A 311 1.23 16.81 -14.21
N LYS A 312 0.35 17.34 -15.04
CA LYS A 312 -1.08 17.06 -15.02
C LYS A 312 -1.53 16.63 -16.40
N LEU A 313 -2.25 15.51 -16.48
CA LEU A 313 -2.94 15.07 -17.68
C LEU A 313 -4.38 14.76 -17.32
N TYR A 314 -5.30 15.54 -17.87
CA TYR A 314 -6.74 15.42 -17.64
C TYR A 314 -7.45 15.08 -18.94
N ALA A 315 -8.16 13.95 -18.95
CA ALA A 315 -8.95 13.51 -20.09
C ALA A 315 -10.35 13.04 -19.70
N ASP A 316 -11.26 13.01 -20.66
CA ASP A 316 -12.46 12.18 -20.55
C ASP A 316 -12.09 10.74 -20.91
N SER A 317 -11.39 10.52 -22.03
CA SER A 317 -10.77 9.23 -22.38
C SER A 317 -9.31 9.40 -22.82
N ALA A 318 -8.45 8.48 -22.43
CA ALA A 318 -7.04 8.49 -22.84
C ALA A 318 -6.57 7.09 -23.29
N ARG A 319 -5.83 7.07 -24.40
CA ARG A 319 -5.12 5.90 -24.93
C ARG A 319 -3.63 6.22 -25.03
N ILE A 320 -2.80 5.41 -24.42
CA ILE A 320 -1.35 5.61 -24.39
C ILE A 320 -0.65 4.33 -24.82
N SER A 321 0.12 4.39 -25.90
CA SER A 321 0.99 3.33 -26.38
C SER A 321 2.44 3.80 -26.32
N ALA A 322 3.27 3.15 -25.51
CA ALA A 322 4.69 3.46 -25.44
C ALA A 322 5.55 2.26 -25.03
N ASP A 323 6.85 2.23 -25.36
CA ASP A 323 7.70 1.12 -24.89
C ASP A 323 7.84 1.14 -23.35
N ALA A 324 7.84 2.33 -22.76
CA ALA A 324 7.88 2.54 -21.32
C ALA A 324 7.01 3.74 -20.90
N PHE A 325 6.24 3.55 -19.83
CA PHE A 325 5.45 4.59 -19.17
C PHE A 325 6.09 4.87 -17.80
N THR A 326 6.41 6.13 -17.50
CA THR A 326 6.94 6.54 -16.20
C THR A 326 6.20 7.75 -15.61
N GLN A 327 5.74 7.61 -14.38
CA GLN A 327 5.26 8.67 -13.50
C GLN A 327 6.12 8.70 -12.24
N THR A 328 6.85 9.78 -12.01
CA THR A 328 7.74 9.90 -10.85
C THR A 328 7.56 11.24 -10.15
N GLY A 329 7.06 11.18 -8.92
CA GLY A 329 7.02 12.33 -8.03
C GLY A 329 8.37 12.61 -7.38
N ASN A 330 8.51 13.85 -6.92
CA ASN A 330 9.69 14.37 -6.27
C ASN A 330 9.56 14.24 -4.74
N THR A 331 10.45 13.47 -4.13
CA THR A 331 10.42 13.20 -2.69
C THR A 331 10.77 14.42 -1.83
N VAL A 332 11.45 15.41 -2.41
CA VAL A 332 11.86 16.66 -1.75
C VAL A 332 10.75 17.70 -1.83
N THR A 333 10.31 18.06 -3.04
CA THR A 333 9.29 19.10 -3.24
C THR A 333 7.87 18.62 -2.94
N LYS A 334 7.66 17.30 -2.86
CA LYS A 334 6.34 16.64 -2.74
C LYS A 334 5.46 16.81 -3.98
N ASP A 335 6.01 17.37 -5.07
CA ASP A 335 5.30 17.43 -6.34
C ASP A 335 5.15 16.03 -6.91
N ALA A 336 3.92 15.65 -7.27
CA ALA A 336 3.64 14.37 -7.86
C ALA A 336 2.81 14.53 -9.15
N PRO A 337 3.14 13.78 -10.21
CA PRO A 337 2.39 13.81 -11.45
C PRO A 337 1.04 13.11 -11.29
N VAL A 338 0.01 13.68 -11.92
CA VAL A 338 -1.36 13.16 -11.91
C VAL A 338 -1.84 12.93 -13.34
N LEU A 339 -2.37 11.73 -13.59
CA LEU A 339 -3.08 11.36 -14.81
C LEU A 339 -4.47 10.87 -14.41
N ILE A 340 -5.51 11.60 -14.85
CA ILE A 340 -6.91 11.24 -14.59
C ILE A 340 -7.70 11.23 -15.89
N ALA A 341 -8.35 10.10 -16.17
CA ALA A 341 -9.40 9.99 -17.18
C ALA A 341 -10.79 9.87 -16.50
N ARG A 342 -11.81 10.58 -16.97
CA ARG A 342 -13.17 10.51 -16.39
C ARG A 342 -13.96 9.26 -16.81
N ASN A 343 -13.69 8.75 -18.00
CA ASN A 343 -14.37 7.59 -18.56
C ASN A 343 -13.40 6.41 -18.60
N ASN A 344 -12.47 6.40 -19.55
CA ASN A 344 -11.64 5.23 -19.81
C ASN A 344 -10.16 5.61 -19.98
N LEU A 345 -9.28 4.81 -19.36
CA LEU A 345 -7.84 4.89 -19.55
C LEU A 345 -7.31 3.53 -19.98
N ALA A 346 -6.72 3.48 -21.17
CA ALA A 346 -6.05 2.30 -21.69
C ALA A 346 -4.57 2.61 -21.93
N VAL A 347 -3.68 1.75 -21.41
CA VAL A 347 -2.23 1.89 -21.53
C VAL A 347 -1.62 0.59 -22.04
N SER A 348 -0.98 0.64 -23.22
CA SER A 348 -0.16 -0.45 -23.77
C SER A 348 1.33 -0.12 -23.68
N THR A 349 2.08 -0.94 -22.97
CA THR A 349 3.52 -0.71 -22.74
C THR A 349 4.26 -1.99 -22.35
N ASN A 350 5.59 -1.99 -22.47
CA ASN A 350 6.40 -3.05 -21.86
C ASN A 350 6.56 -2.82 -20.35
N THR A 351 6.60 -1.57 -19.88
CA THR A 351 6.78 -1.27 -18.45
C THR A 351 5.97 -0.07 -17.98
N ILE A 352 5.49 -0.14 -16.73
CA ILE A 352 4.91 0.98 -15.98
C ILE A 352 5.70 1.19 -14.70
N LYS A 353 6.17 2.42 -14.48
CA LYS A 353 6.74 2.86 -13.19
C LYS A 353 5.93 4.03 -12.65
N ASN A 354 5.22 3.82 -11.55
CA ASN A 354 4.42 4.83 -10.85
C ASN A 354 4.96 4.99 -9.42
N THR A 355 5.58 6.13 -9.08
CA THR A 355 6.31 6.25 -7.81
C THR A 355 6.14 7.61 -7.12
N ASN A 356 6.30 7.63 -5.80
CA ASN A 356 6.45 8.84 -4.96
C ASN A 356 5.25 9.80 -5.02
N GLY A 357 4.06 9.32 -4.66
CA GLY A 357 2.83 10.10 -4.60
C GLY A 357 2.12 10.28 -5.95
N SER A 358 2.68 9.71 -7.02
CA SER A 358 2.09 9.78 -8.37
C SER A 358 0.72 9.10 -8.42
N VAL A 359 -0.17 9.62 -9.27
CA VAL A 359 -1.55 9.13 -9.41
C VAL A 359 -1.81 8.76 -10.87
N LEU A 360 -2.21 7.50 -11.08
CA LEU A 360 -2.72 6.98 -12.34
C LEU A 360 -4.17 6.53 -12.12
N LYS A 361 -5.14 7.29 -12.61
CA LYS A 361 -6.56 7.08 -12.28
C LYS A 361 -7.46 7.13 -13.51
N SER A 362 -8.48 6.25 -13.50
CA SER A 362 -9.67 6.36 -14.35
C SER A 362 -10.89 6.38 -13.44
N GLU A 363 -11.86 7.29 -13.62
CA GLU A 363 -13.13 7.27 -12.89
C GLU A 363 -14.09 6.18 -13.42
N GLY A 364 -13.84 5.63 -14.61
CA GLY A 364 -14.53 4.46 -15.15
C GLY A 364 -13.60 3.25 -15.25
N VAL A 365 -13.26 2.83 -16.48
CA VAL A 365 -12.44 1.63 -16.72
C VAL A 365 -10.97 1.99 -16.84
N LEU A 366 -10.11 1.20 -16.18
CA LEU A 366 -8.65 1.25 -16.29
C LEU A 366 -8.12 -0.07 -16.85
N GLN A 367 -7.37 -0.03 -17.95
CA GLN A 367 -6.78 -1.22 -18.56
C GLN A 367 -5.28 -1.02 -18.81
N LEU A 368 -4.45 -1.90 -18.27
CA LEU A 368 -2.99 -1.85 -18.37
C LEU A 368 -2.45 -3.18 -18.92
N GLY A 369 -1.64 -3.16 -19.97
CA GLY A 369 -1.06 -4.36 -20.57
C GLY A 369 -0.05 -4.07 -21.68
N LYS A 370 0.24 -5.06 -22.55
CA LYS A 370 1.33 -4.95 -23.52
C LYS A 370 0.94 -4.32 -24.85
N THR A 371 -0.18 -4.75 -25.41
CA THR A 371 -0.65 -4.32 -26.75
C THR A 371 -2.06 -3.79 -26.65
N MET A 372 -2.39 -2.84 -27.52
CA MET A 372 -3.73 -2.28 -27.68
C MET A 372 -4.19 -2.50 -29.12
N ASP A 373 -5.43 -2.93 -29.32
CA ASP A 373 -6.05 -2.99 -30.65
C ASP A 373 -6.65 -1.63 -31.07
N TYR A 374 -7.22 -1.57 -32.28
CA TYR A 374 -7.85 -0.36 -32.81
C TYR A 374 -9.05 0.14 -31.97
N ASN A 375 -9.75 -0.76 -31.28
CA ASN A 375 -10.91 -0.40 -30.45
C ASN A 375 -10.48 0.08 -29.04
N GLY A 376 -9.21 -0.08 -28.69
CA GLY A 376 -8.66 0.26 -27.38
C GLY A 376 -8.63 -0.92 -26.40
N ALA A 377 -8.91 -2.15 -26.85
CA ALA A 377 -8.84 -3.31 -25.99
C ALA A 377 -7.38 -3.71 -25.73
N ILE A 378 -7.05 -3.92 -24.46
CA ILE A 378 -5.73 -4.32 -24.01
C ILE A 378 -5.58 -5.84 -24.03
N ALA A 379 -4.44 -6.31 -24.53
CA ALA A 379 -4.04 -7.71 -24.52
C ALA A 379 -2.54 -7.88 -24.21
N GLY A 380 -2.16 -9.09 -23.81
CA GLY A 380 -0.78 -9.45 -23.52
C GLY A 380 -0.24 -8.88 -22.21
N LYS A 381 0.61 -9.64 -21.53
CA LYS A 381 1.28 -9.23 -20.28
C LYS A 381 2.42 -8.25 -20.59
N MET A 382 2.37 -7.05 -20.02
CA MET A 382 3.55 -6.16 -19.96
C MET A 382 4.67 -6.83 -19.16
N ASP A 383 5.93 -6.43 -19.32
CA ASP A 383 7.04 -7.07 -18.61
C ASP A 383 7.03 -6.74 -17.11
N ALA A 384 6.77 -5.48 -16.74
CA ALA A 384 6.73 -5.08 -15.33
C ALA A 384 5.81 -3.89 -15.03
N LEU A 385 5.07 -3.97 -13.93
CA LEU A 385 4.41 -2.85 -13.27
C LEU A 385 5.03 -2.64 -11.89
N THR A 386 5.62 -1.46 -11.66
CA THR A 386 6.17 -1.05 -10.36
C THR A 386 5.37 0.12 -9.83
N ASN A 387 4.73 -0.08 -8.67
CA ASN A 387 3.97 0.95 -7.96
C ASN A 387 4.56 1.14 -6.56
N VAL A 388 5.15 2.31 -6.27
CA VAL A 388 5.90 2.55 -5.01
C VAL A 388 5.42 3.84 -4.36
N ALA A 389 4.81 3.76 -3.17
CA ALA A 389 4.23 4.92 -2.48
C ALA A 389 3.35 5.78 -3.40
N ALA A 390 2.56 5.14 -4.26
CA ALA A 390 1.82 5.79 -5.34
C ALA A 390 0.50 5.05 -5.58
N THR A 391 -0.42 5.70 -6.30
CA THR A 391 -1.80 5.22 -6.45
C THR A 391 -2.11 4.90 -7.90
N ILE A 392 -2.64 3.69 -8.12
CA ILE A 392 -3.29 3.25 -9.34
C ILE A 392 -4.75 2.97 -8.98
N GLU A 393 -5.70 3.68 -9.59
CA GLU A 393 -7.12 3.60 -9.24
C GLU A 393 -8.01 3.44 -10.48
N ALA A 394 -8.92 2.47 -10.43
CA ALA A 394 -10.05 2.34 -11.34
C ALA A 394 -11.35 2.68 -10.59
N GLY A 395 -12.18 3.56 -11.13
CA GLY A 395 -13.41 3.98 -10.47
C GLY A 395 -14.53 2.94 -10.58
N GLN A 396 -14.54 2.15 -11.67
CA GLN A 396 -15.52 1.08 -11.90
C GLN A 396 -14.87 -0.29 -12.13
N GLN A 397 -13.96 -0.43 -13.10
CA GLN A 397 -13.34 -1.71 -13.44
C GLN A 397 -11.86 -1.56 -13.70
N GLY A 398 -11.05 -2.37 -13.03
CA GLY A 398 -9.60 -2.46 -13.26
C GLY A 398 -9.22 -3.76 -13.97
N VAL A 399 -8.32 -3.68 -14.96
CA VAL A 399 -7.68 -4.82 -15.61
C VAL A 399 -6.18 -4.56 -15.70
N ILE A 400 -5.38 -5.48 -15.16
CA ILE A 400 -3.91 -5.41 -15.18
C ILE A 400 -3.35 -6.73 -15.69
N LEU A 401 -2.63 -6.67 -16.82
CA LEU A 401 -1.94 -7.81 -17.43
C LEU A 401 -0.42 -7.56 -17.39
N ALA A 402 0.33 -8.26 -16.54
CA ALA A 402 1.77 -8.03 -16.38
C ALA A 402 2.51 -9.30 -15.97
N LYS A 403 3.73 -9.55 -16.44
CA LYS A 403 4.54 -10.67 -15.95
C LYS A 403 4.89 -10.46 -14.48
N SER A 404 5.36 -9.27 -14.11
CA SER A 404 5.65 -8.91 -12.72
C SER A 404 4.87 -7.67 -12.27
N ILE A 405 4.23 -7.75 -11.12
CA ILE A 405 3.64 -6.63 -10.39
C ILE A 405 4.37 -6.48 -9.06
N ALA A 406 4.98 -5.31 -8.85
CA ALA A 406 5.64 -4.93 -7.61
C ALA A 406 4.90 -3.74 -7.00
N ASN A 407 4.00 -4.02 -6.06
CA ASN A 407 3.31 -3.00 -5.27
C ASN A 407 4.02 -2.85 -3.93
N LYS A 408 4.74 -1.74 -3.73
CA LYS A 408 5.71 -1.59 -2.64
C LYS A 408 5.47 -0.35 -1.81
N ASN A 409 5.74 -0.48 -0.53
CA ASN A 409 5.74 0.65 0.37
C ASN A 409 7.01 1.49 0.13
N GLY A 410 6.87 2.81 -0.02
CA GLY A 410 8.01 3.71 -0.19
C GLY A 410 8.70 4.12 1.11
N GLY A 411 8.27 3.58 2.25
CA GLY A 411 8.95 3.70 3.53
C GLY A 411 8.02 3.46 4.72
N VAL A 412 8.45 2.59 5.62
CA VAL A 412 7.79 2.31 6.91
C VAL A 412 8.74 2.71 8.03
N THR A 413 8.26 3.49 8.99
CA THR A 413 8.95 3.70 10.26
C THR A 413 8.15 3.05 11.37
N LEU A 414 8.85 2.47 12.33
CA LEU A 414 8.24 1.85 13.51
C LEU A 414 8.48 2.74 14.73
N LYS A 415 7.55 2.69 15.68
CA LYS A 415 7.74 3.21 17.03
C LYS A 415 7.31 2.17 18.04
N ARG A 416 7.89 2.25 19.22
CA ARG A 416 7.48 1.46 20.37
C ARG A 416 6.17 2.01 20.93
N ALA A 417 5.19 1.13 21.08
CA ALA A 417 3.94 1.40 21.78
C ALA A 417 3.81 0.41 22.94
N THR A 418 3.62 0.95 24.15
CA THR A 418 3.33 0.13 25.33
C THR A 418 1.97 -0.53 25.16
N THR A 419 1.93 -1.84 25.22
CA THR A 419 0.69 -2.61 25.21
C THR A 419 0.25 -2.85 26.65
N GLY A 420 -0.70 -2.03 27.12
CA GLY A 420 -1.27 -2.13 28.47
C GLY A 420 -0.54 -1.30 29.53
N THR A 421 -0.82 -1.61 30.81
CA THR A 421 -0.18 -1.01 31.98
C THR A 421 1.02 -1.84 32.42
N THR A 422 2.05 -1.19 32.98
CA THR A 422 3.13 -1.89 33.71
C THR A 422 2.52 -2.75 34.81
N GLU A 423 2.81 -4.04 34.79
CA GLU A 423 2.41 -4.98 35.82
C GLU A 423 3.46 -4.94 36.94
N HIS A 424 3.05 -4.58 38.16
CA HIS A 424 3.93 -4.58 39.32
C HIS A 424 3.82 -5.94 40.03
N VAL A 425 4.80 -6.82 39.82
CA VAL A 425 4.89 -8.10 40.52
C VAL A 425 5.65 -7.88 41.83
N LYS A 426 5.01 -8.21 42.95
CA LYS A 426 5.60 -8.09 44.30
C LYS A 426 5.44 -9.38 45.07
N ASN A 427 6.39 -9.67 45.94
CA ASN A 427 6.34 -10.80 46.86
C ASN A 427 6.20 -12.17 46.19
N GLU A 428 6.72 -12.31 44.97
CA GLU A 428 6.92 -13.61 44.36
C GLU A 428 8.18 -14.23 44.99
N VAL A 429 8.09 -15.44 45.52
CA VAL A 429 9.17 -16.09 46.28
C VAL A 429 9.46 -17.49 45.76
N ALA A 430 10.74 -17.88 45.79
CA ALA A 430 11.18 -19.21 45.38
C ALA A 430 12.20 -19.76 46.38
N PRO A 431 12.01 -20.96 46.93
CA PRO A 431 13.07 -21.66 47.67
C PRO A 431 14.33 -21.86 46.83
N ALA A 432 15.49 -21.94 47.48
CA ALA A 432 16.74 -22.31 46.81
C ALA A 432 16.62 -23.70 46.17
N GLY A 433 17.11 -23.84 44.94
CA GLY A 433 17.02 -25.09 44.17
C GLY A 433 15.61 -25.44 43.67
N SER A 434 14.60 -24.58 43.86
CA SER A 434 13.24 -24.78 43.35
C SER A 434 12.93 -23.85 42.20
N ILE A 435 12.46 -24.39 41.08
CA ILE A 435 11.86 -23.65 39.95
C ILE A 435 10.48 -23.06 40.26
N LYS A 436 9.74 -23.67 41.21
CA LYS A 436 8.40 -23.20 41.57
C LYS A 436 8.50 -21.90 42.32
N ARG A 437 7.81 -20.89 41.77
CA ARG A 437 7.60 -19.60 42.40
C ARG A 437 6.22 -19.57 43.05
N TYR A 438 6.13 -18.89 44.18
CA TYR A 438 4.93 -18.77 44.99
C TYR A 438 4.65 -17.30 45.25
N GLN A 439 3.39 -16.94 45.36
CA GLN A 439 3.01 -15.63 45.85
C GLN A 439 2.96 -15.68 47.38
N LEU A 440 3.58 -14.73 48.10
CA LEU A 440 3.36 -14.61 49.54
C LEU A 440 1.87 -14.39 49.80
N SER A 441 1.30 -15.18 50.71
CA SER A 441 -0.12 -15.08 51.06
C SER A 441 -0.43 -13.77 51.79
N GLU A 442 0.54 -13.23 52.51
CA GLU A 442 0.46 -11.96 53.23
C GLU A 442 1.87 -11.38 53.44
N GLU A 443 1.97 -10.06 53.55
CA GLU A 443 3.25 -9.36 53.78
C GLU A 443 3.69 -9.37 55.26
N ARG A 444 3.05 -10.17 56.09
CA ARG A 444 3.37 -10.32 57.51
C ARG A 444 4.56 -11.24 57.70
N ILE A 445 5.49 -10.82 58.56
CA ILE A 445 6.49 -11.71 59.14
C ILE A 445 5.90 -12.29 60.43
N TYR A 446 5.88 -13.60 60.55
CA TYR A 446 5.44 -14.35 61.72
C TYR A 446 6.56 -14.40 62.74
N ASP A 447 6.25 -14.10 64.01
CA ASP A 447 7.22 -14.06 65.09
C ASP A 447 7.53 -15.45 65.66
N HIS A 448 8.60 -15.56 66.47
CA HIS A 448 9.08 -16.84 67.01
C HIS A 448 8.01 -17.70 67.69
N ASP A 449 7.05 -17.07 68.37
CA ASP A 449 5.97 -17.73 69.10
C ASP A 449 4.67 -17.87 68.27
N ASP A 450 4.63 -17.32 67.04
CA ASP A 450 3.46 -17.44 66.18
C ASP A 450 3.35 -18.87 65.61
N PRO A 451 2.15 -19.47 65.60
CA PRO A 451 1.96 -20.75 64.94
C PRO A 451 2.08 -20.59 63.42
N ILE A 452 2.97 -21.39 62.81
CA ILE A 452 3.20 -21.37 61.37
C ILE A 452 1.98 -21.96 60.63
N PRO A 453 1.32 -21.19 59.75
CA PRO A 453 0.19 -21.67 58.97
C PRO A 453 0.60 -22.84 58.06
N GLN A 454 -0.26 -23.85 57.97
CA GLN A 454 -0.02 -25.06 57.18
C GLN A 454 -0.59 -24.96 55.76
N ASP A 455 -1.26 -23.86 55.44
CA ASP A 455 -2.00 -23.62 54.20
C ASP A 455 -1.60 -22.31 53.51
N LYS A 456 -0.54 -21.64 53.99
CA LYS A 456 -0.06 -20.36 53.47
C LYS A 456 1.42 -20.37 53.15
N VAL A 457 1.81 -19.41 52.32
CA VAL A 457 3.21 -19.05 52.03
C VAL A 457 3.54 -17.78 52.78
N VAL A 458 4.39 -17.88 53.80
CA VAL A 458 4.67 -16.79 54.76
C VAL A 458 6.16 -16.72 55.10
N VAL A 459 6.60 -15.62 55.71
CA VAL A 459 7.96 -15.46 56.23
C VAL A 459 7.94 -15.52 57.75
N HIS A 460 8.88 -16.24 58.35
CA HIS A 460 8.99 -16.42 59.80
C HIS A 460 10.31 -15.86 60.32
N SER A 461 10.35 -15.27 61.51
CA SER A 461 11.54 -14.61 62.08
C SER A 461 12.37 -15.46 63.05
N SER A 462 11.89 -16.66 63.43
CA SER A 462 12.62 -17.55 64.34
C SER A 462 13.98 -17.96 63.78
N GLU A 463 15.05 -17.72 64.54
CA GLU A 463 16.47 -17.93 64.21
C GLU A 463 16.99 -17.09 63.03
N ASN A 464 16.22 -16.89 61.97
CA ASN A 464 16.48 -16.01 60.81
C ASN A 464 15.17 -15.73 60.05
N LEU A 465 15.21 -14.94 58.96
CA LEU A 465 14.07 -14.78 58.03
C LEU A 465 13.95 -16.04 57.17
N GLN A 466 13.14 -16.99 57.62
CA GLN A 466 12.86 -18.24 56.93
C GLN A 466 11.59 -18.13 56.09
N LEU A 467 11.62 -18.64 54.87
CA LEU A 467 10.41 -18.82 54.06
C LEU A 467 9.71 -20.10 54.53
N SER A 468 8.42 -20.01 54.85
CA SER A 468 7.57 -21.17 55.09
C SER A 468 6.56 -21.34 53.96
N ILE A 469 6.56 -22.52 53.34
CA ILE A 469 5.56 -22.91 52.34
C ILE A 469 4.72 -24.02 52.95
N ASN A 470 3.46 -23.72 53.28
CA ASN A 470 2.52 -24.68 53.85
C ASN A 470 3.08 -25.43 55.08
N GLY A 471 3.80 -24.72 55.96
CA GLY A 471 4.41 -25.27 57.17
C GLY A 471 5.85 -25.78 57.02
N GLU A 472 6.38 -25.93 55.81
CA GLU A 472 7.76 -26.37 55.58
C GLU A 472 8.74 -25.18 55.52
N HIS A 473 9.86 -25.25 56.24
CA HIS A 473 10.84 -24.16 56.34
C HIS A 473 11.97 -24.26 55.33
N HIS A 474 12.32 -23.13 54.74
CA HIS A 474 13.46 -22.97 53.85
C HIS A 474 14.41 -21.87 54.36
N ASP A 475 15.63 -22.28 54.74
CA ASP A 475 16.69 -21.39 55.21
C ASP A 475 17.27 -20.51 54.10
N SER A 476 17.15 -20.94 52.84
CA SER A 476 17.63 -20.24 51.66
C SER A 476 16.52 -20.10 50.63
N TRP A 477 16.25 -18.87 50.20
CA TRP A 477 15.18 -18.54 49.27
C TRP A 477 15.48 -17.22 48.54
N THR A 478 14.66 -16.88 47.56
CA THR A 478 14.73 -15.65 46.78
C THR A 478 13.36 -15.00 46.74
N LYS A 479 13.30 -13.69 46.98
CA LYS A 479 12.12 -12.85 46.74
C LYS A 479 12.34 -12.02 45.47
N TYR A 480 11.32 -11.95 44.63
CA TYR A 480 11.28 -11.14 43.43
C TYR A 480 10.28 -10.02 43.61
N GLU A 481 10.72 -8.81 43.29
CA GLU A 481 9.87 -7.64 43.13
C GLU A 481 10.29 -6.95 41.85
N TYR A 482 9.42 -6.89 40.84
CA TYR A 482 9.76 -6.33 39.54
C TYR A 482 8.57 -5.78 38.79
N ASP A 483 8.88 -4.88 37.87
CA ASP A 483 7.95 -4.28 36.95
C ASP A 483 8.06 -5.01 35.61
N ARG A 484 6.97 -5.63 35.16
CA ARG A 484 6.85 -6.22 33.83
C ARG A 484 6.23 -5.19 32.88
N THR A 485 6.94 -4.90 31.81
CA THR A 485 6.50 -4.02 30.74
C THR A 485 6.47 -4.77 29.41
N ARG A 486 5.38 -4.59 28.66
CA ARG A 486 5.23 -5.12 27.29
C ARG A 486 5.16 -3.97 26.31
N VAL A 487 6.07 -3.98 25.35
CA VAL A 487 6.19 -2.93 24.34
C VAL A 487 6.25 -3.57 22.98
N LYS A 488 5.28 -3.28 22.12
CA LYS A 488 5.28 -3.75 20.74
C LYS A 488 5.75 -2.64 19.81
N GLU A 489 6.55 -2.97 18.82
CA GLU A 489 6.76 -2.09 17.70
C GLU A 489 5.49 -2.02 16.84
N VAL A 490 5.06 -0.80 16.57
CA VAL A 490 3.90 -0.50 15.73
C VAL A 490 4.31 0.50 14.66
N VAL A 491 3.55 0.55 13.57
CA VAL A 491 3.79 1.49 12.50
C VAL A 491 3.62 2.93 12.99
N ASP A 492 4.63 3.76 12.76
CA ASP A 492 4.59 5.20 13.00
C ASP A 492 4.22 5.96 11.72
N THR A 493 4.96 5.75 10.63
CA THR A 493 4.64 6.27 9.31
C THR A 493 4.71 5.17 8.26
N SER A 494 3.91 5.31 7.21
CA SER A 494 3.84 4.36 6.10
C SER A 494 3.46 5.08 4.81
N LYS A 495 4.04 4.67 3.68
CA LYS A 495 3.73 5.21 2.35
C LYS A 495 3.41 4.05 1.40
N PRO A 496 2.25 3.41 1.56
CA PRO A 496 1.92 2.21 0.80
C PRO A 496 1.81 2.49 -0.70
N GLY A 497 2.20 1.52 -1.52
CA GLY A 497 1.71 1.44 -2.89
C GLY A 497 0.24 1.01 -2.88
N ARG A 498 -0.59 1.58 -3.74
CA ARG A 498 -2.02 1.30 -3.83
C ARG A 498 -2.43 0.91 -5.24
N ILE A 499 -3.11 -0.22 -5.35
CA ILE A 499 -3.82 -0.66 -6.57
C ILE A 499 -5.28 -0.88 -6.17
N ILE A 500 -6.18 -0.02 -6.63
CA ILE A 500 -7.55 0.08 -6.10
C ILE A 500 -8.58 0.03 -7.23
N SER A 501 -9.72 -0.61 -7.00
CA SER A 501 -10.91 -0.56 -7.88
C SER A 501 -12.19 -0.25 -7.10
N GLY A 502 -13.00 0.69 -7.60
CA GLY A 502 -14.36 0.97 -7.11
C GLY A 502 -15.44 -0.03 -7.57
N GLY A 503 -15.07 -1.01 -8.40
CA GLY A 503 -15.86 -2.20 -8.69
C GLY A 503 -14.96 -3.43 -8.72
N ASN A 504 -14.93 -4.18 -9.83
CA ASN A 504 -14.09 -5.38 -9.88
C ASN A 504 -12.64 -5.04 -10.29
N LEU A 505 -11.71 -5.90 -9.88
CA LEU A 505 -10.30 -5.82 -10.26
C LEU A 505 -9.84 -7.18 -10.80
N GLN A 506 -9.36 -7.21 -12.04
CA GLN A 506 -8.78 -8.39 -12.66
C GLN A 506 -7.26 -8.23 -12.76
N ILE A 507 -6.53 -9.22 -12.24
CA ILE A 507 -5.07 -9.28 -12.32
C ILE A 507 -4.65 -10.59 -13.00
N GLU A 508 -3.87 -10.50 -14.06
CA GLU A 508 -3.19 -11.65 -14.64
C GLU A 508 -1.68 -11.41 -14.63
N ALA A 509 -0.97 -12.24 -13.85
CA ALA A 509 0.46 -12.09 -13.69
C ALA A 509 1.25 -13.38 -13.48
N ASP A 510 2.56 -13.33 -13.73
CA ASP A 510 3.45 -14.45 -13.38
C ASP A 510 3.91 -14.31 -11.93
N VAL A 511 4.17 -13.07 -11.47
CA VAL A 511 4.54 -12.76 -10.08
C VAL A 511 3.81 -11.50 -9.62
N VAL A 512 3.21 -11.56 -8.43
CA VAL A 512 2.68 -10.39 -7.72
C VAL A 512 3.31 -10.33 -6.35
N THR A 513 4.09 -9.28 -6.10
CA THR A 513 4.61 -8.95 -4.77
C THR A 513 3.86 -7.74 -4.25
N ASN A 514 3.23 -7.91 -3.10
CA ASN A 514 2.58 -6.83 -2.36
C ASN A 514 3.28 -6.64 -1.02
N ASP A 515 4.19 -5.67 -0.98
CA ASP A 515 5.12 -5.43 0.13
C ASP A 515 4.61 -4.25 0.97
N ALA A 516 4.07 -4.55 2.15
CA ALA A 516 3.54 -3.59 3.12
C ALA A 516 2.59 -2.57 2.46
N SER A 517 1.82 -3.03 1.46
CA SER A 517 1.06 -2.22 0.51
C SER A 517 -0.34 -2.77 0.28
N GLN A 518 -1.15 -2.05 -0.48
CA GLN A 518 -2.59 -2.31 -0.60
C GLN A 518 -2.99 -2.67 -2.03
N ILE A 519 -3.74 -3.76 -2.15
CA ILE A 519 -4.53 -4.12 -3.35
C ILE A 519 -5.99 -4.23 -2.91
N SER A 520 -6.89 -3.43 -3.47
CA SER A 520 -8.31 -3.47 -3.06
C SER A 520 -9.31 -3.35 -4.19
N ALA A 521 -10.48 -3.95 -3.99
CA ALA A 521 -11.64 -3.84 -4.87
C ALA A 521 -12.91 -3.63 -4.04
N ALA A 522 -13.86 -2.82 -4.51
CA ALA A 522 -15.17 -2.75 -3.87
C ALA A 522 -16.06 -3.95 -4.25
N GLY A 523 -15.85 -4.51 -5.44
CA GLY A 523 -16.52 -5.72 -5.92
C GLY A 523 -15.64 -6.95 -5.81
N THR A 524 -15.57 -7.75 -6.88
CA THR A 524 -14.74 -8.96 -6.94
C THR A 524 -13.30 -8.63 -7.33
N LEU A 525 -12.33 -9.16 -6.58
CA LEU A 525 -10.93 -9.22 -7.00
C LEU A 525 -10.66 -10.63 -7.55
N ALA A 526 -10.36 -10.71 -8.85
CA ALA A 526 -10.04 -11.95 -9.54
C ALA A 526 -8.57 -11.97 -10.00
N GLY A 527 -7.85 -13.04 -9.69
CA GLY A 527 -6.42 -13.17 -9.99
C GLY A 527 -6.06 -14.50 -10.64
N LYS A 528 -5.29 -14.46 -11.72
CA LYS A 528 -4.53 -15.62 -12.22
C LYS A 528 -3.04 -15.30 -12.12
N ILE A 529 -2.39 -15.85 -11.11
CA ILE A 529 -1.07 -15.43 -10.66
C ILE A 529 -0.12 -16.64 -10.61
N GLY A 530 1.06 -16.58 -11.22
CA GLY A 530 2.04 -17.67 -11.09
C GLY A 530 2.55 -17.82 -9.65
N HIS A 531 2.98 -16.72 -9.03
CA HIS A 531 3.45 -16.66 -7.65
C HIS A 531 2.93 -15.38 -6.96
N TYR A 532 2.22 -15.53 -5.84
CA TYR A 532 1.76 -14.42 -5.01
C TYR A 532 2.57 -14.35 -3.71
N GLU A 533 3.11 -13.18 -3.42
CA GLU A 533 3.88 -12.92 -2.20
C GLU A 533 3.30 -11.68 -1.51
N ALA A 534 2.80 -11.83 -0.30
CA ALA A 534 2.39 -10.73 0.57
C ALA A 534 3.34 -10.62 1.76
N LEU A 535 3.94 -9.45 1.94
CA LEU A 535 4.90 -9.17 3.00
C LEU A 535 4.37 -8.10 3.95
N ASN A 536 4.61 -8.32 5.24
CA ASN A 536 4.54 -7.31 6.28
C ASN A 536 5.98 -6.97 6.73
N PRO A 537 6.25 -5.74 7.19
CA PRO A 537 7.52 -5.46 7.84
C PRO A 537 7.66 -6.26 9.11
N LYS A 538 8.92 -6.53 9.43
CA LYS A 538 9.31 -7.16 10.69
C LYS A 538 9.51 -6.09 11.75
N GLY A 539 9.09 -6.39 12.96
CA GLY A 539 9.52 -5.69 14.17
C GLY A 539 9.51 -6.64 15.35
N ASN A 540 9.50 -6.09 16.56
CA ASN A 540 9.61 -6.90 17.77
C ASN A 540 8.56 -6.53 18.82
N GLU A 541 8.15 -7.54 19.58
CA GLU A 541 7.60 -7.37 20.92
C GLU A 541 8.73 -7.52 21.94
N TYR A 542 8.83 -6.55 22.84
CA TYR A 542 9.75 -6.50 23.95
C TYR A 542 8.97 -6.74 25.23
N ILE A 543 9.35 -7.78 25.97
CA ILE A 543 8.86 -8.05 27.32
C ILE A 543 10.05 -7.81 28.23
N SER A 544 9.97 -6.79 29.08
CA SER A 544 11.06 -6.41 29.98
C SER A 544 10.57 -6.46 31.41
N GLU A 545 11.22 -7.26 32.22
CA GLU A 545 11.00 -7.39 33.66
C GLU A 545 12.22 -6.78 34.35
N ASN A 546 12.02 -5.72 35.15
CA ASN A 546 13.09 -5.04 35.87
C ASN A 546 12.71 -4.85 37.33
N GLY A 547 13.62 -5.24 38.22
CA GLY A 547 13.43 -5.03 39.64
C GLY A 547 14.56 -5.63 40.46
N THR A 548 14.19 -6.21 41.59
CA THR A 548 15.14 -6.74 42.57
C THR A 548 14.83 -8.20 42.85
N ALA A 549 15.89 -9.01 42.84
CA ALA A 549 15.87 -10.35 43.41
C ALA A 549 16.66 -10.34 44.73
N THR A 550 15.95 -10.48 45.84
CA THR A 550 16.54 -10.53 47.18
C THR A 550 16.74 -11.98 47.60
N GLY A 551 17.98 -12.43 47.60
CA GLY A 551 18.38 -13.73 48.13
C GLY A 551 18.52 -13.67 49.65
N TYR A 552 17.78 -14.53 50.34
CA TYR A 552 17.90 -14.76 51.77
C TYR A 552 18.63 -16.08 52.00
N SER A 553 19.59 -16.11 52.93
CA SER A 553 20.15 -17.35 53.45
C SER A 553 20.49 -17.24 54.93
N ARG A 554 20.49 -18.35 55.65
CA ARG A 554 20.84 -18.37 57.07
C ARG A 554 22.34 -18.09 57.28
N HIS A 555 22.65 -17.08 58.09
CA HIS A 555 24.01 -16.77 58.55
C HIS A 555 24.22 -17.31 59.96
N LYS A 556 25.00 -18.40 60.04
CA LYS A 556 25.22 -19.13 61.30
C LYS A 556 26.21 -18.40 62.21
N HIS A 557 25.84 -18.25 63.48
CA HIS A 557 26.65 -17.66 64.54
C HIS A 557 26.82 -18.62 65.73
N HIS A 558 27.62 -18.19 66.70
CA HIS A 558 27.57 -18.79 68.03
C HIS A 558 26.49 -18.07 68.83
N GLY A 559 25.35 -18.73 69.08
CA GLY A 559 24.16 -18.12 69.70
C GLY A 559 23.01 -18.01 68.71
N TRP A 560 22.30 -16.87 68.71
CA TRP A 560 21.23 -16.58 67.74
C TRP A 560 21.81 -16.33 66.34
N ASP A 561 21.19 -16.94 65.34
CA ASP A 561 21.57 -16.75 63.95
C ASP A 561 21.03 -15.43 63.40
N SER A 562 21.53 -15.06 62.21
CA SER A 562 21.05 -13.89 61.48
C SER A 562 20.76 -14.26 60.03
N THR A 563 20.22 -13.34 59.24
CA THR A 563 19.96 -13.59 57.81
C THR A 563 21.02 -12.89 56.96
N ASN A 564 21.68 -13.63 56.08
CA ASN A 564 22.35 -13.05 54.93
C ASN A 564 21.28 -12.58 53.95
N ILE A 565 21.21 -11.27 53.74
CA ILE A 565 20.35 -10.66 52.73
C ILE A 565 21.27 -10.18 51.63
N ARG A 566 21.05 -10.66 50.42
CA ARG A 566 21.77 -10.24 49.23
C ARG A 566 20.76 -9.72 48.23
N GLU A 567 20.91 -8.48 47.83
CA GLU A 567 20.09 -7.90 46.79
C GLU A 567 20.88 -7.89 45.49
N ALA A 568 20.22 -8.30 44.42
CA ALA A 568 20.72 -8.20 43.07
C ALA A 568 19.62 -7.62 42.19
N GLU A 569 20.05 -6.93 41.14
CA GLU A 569 19.12 -6.53 40.09
C GLU A 569 18.54 -7.79 39.43
N TYR A 570 17.23 -7.82 39.28
CA TYR A 570 16.51 -8.79 38.47
C TYR A 570 16.19 -8.14 37.14
N HIS A 571 16.66 -8.78 36.07
CA HIS A 571 16.43 -8.34 34.71
C HIS A 571 16.12 -9.54 33.83
N ASN A 572 15.03 -9.44 33.07
CA ASN A 572 14.66 -10.41 32.06
C ASN A 572 14.04 -9.69 30.86
N ASP A 573 14.75 -9.73 29.74
CA ASP A 573 14.33 -9.12 28.49
C ASP A 573 14.12 -10.21 27.44
N VAL A 574 12.87 -10.37 27.00
CA VAL A 574 12.50 -11.27 25.91
C VAL A 574 12.14 -10.43 24.70
N VAL A 575 12.78 -10.73 23.57
CA VAL A 575 12.51 -10.09 22.28
C VAL A 575 11.90 -11.12 21.34
N GLN A 576 10.64 -10.93 21.00
CA GLN A 576 9.91 -11.80 20.10
C GLN A 576 9.75 -11.11 18.74
N PRO A 577 10.32 -11.66 17.64
CA PRO A 577 10.08 -11.15 16.31
C PRO A 577 8.59 -11.28 15.95
N ILE A 578 8.00 -10.23 15.41
CA ILE A 578 6.61 -10.20 14.96
C ILE A 578 6.53 -9.62 13.54
N ASP A 579 5.56 -10.10 12.75
CA ASP A 579 5.11 -9.37 11.56
C ASP A 579 4.21 -8.23 12.02
N ILE A 580 4.52 -7.01 11.59
CA ILE A 580 3.74 -5.83 11.91
C ILE A 580 2.78 -5.60 10.74
N PRO A 581 1.45 -5.68 10.93
CA PRO A 581 0.52 -5.37 9.85
C PRO A 581 0.73 -3.94 9.34
N VAL A 582 1.08 -3.76 8.05
CA VAL A 582 1.19 -2.42 7.44
C VAL A 582 0.07 -2.15 6.45
N ALA A 583 -0.87 -1.38 6.96
CA ALA A 583 -1.78 -0.49 6.26
C ALA A 583 -2.44 0.31 7.39
N VAL A 584 -1.69 1.26 7.93
CA VAL A 584 -2.23 2.22 8.87
C VAL A 584 -3.29 3.01 8.14
N TYR A 585 -4.51 2.70 8.50
CA TYR A 585 -5.59 3.63 8.45
C TYR A 585 -6.24 3.59 9.82
N GLY A 586 -5.73 4.41 10.72
CA GLY A 586 -6.23 4.47 12.09
C GLY A 586 -7.73 4.77 12.10
N SER A 587 -8.52 3.73 12.32
CA SER A 587 -9.84 3.81 12.92
C SER A 587 -9.62 4.07 14.41
N ASN A 588 -10.14 5.20 14.89
CA ASN A 588 -10.46 5.52 16.29
C ASN A 588 -9.94 4.54 17.36
N ILE A 589 -8.65 4.62 17.70
CA ILE A 589 -8.26 4.33 19.06
C ILE A 589 -8.59 5.62 19.83
N ALA A 590 -9.55 5.56 20.74
CA ALA A 590 -9.72 6.59 21.74
C ALA A 590 -8.35 6.78 22.43
N ASN A 591 -7.69 7.93 22.21
CA ASN A 591 -6.31 8.27 22.58
C ASN A 591 -5.18 8.02 21.57
N SER A 592 -5.44 7.70 20.29
CA SER A 592 -4.37 7.81 19.30
C SER A 592 -4.06 9.27 18.98
N THR A 593 -2.98 9.78 19.58
CA THR A 593 -2.26 10.99 19.17
C THR A 593 -1.38 10.74 17.93
N THR A 594 -1.46 9.54 17.32
CA THR A 594 -0.64 9.22 16.16
C THR A 594 -1.25 9.86 14.91
N GLY A 595 -0.74 11.05 14.58
CA GLY A 595 -0.88 11.69 13.28
C GLY A 595 -0.20 10.88 12.19
N ALA A 596 -0.65 9.64 11.96
CA ALA A 596 -0.30 8.89 10.77
C ALA A 596 -0.72 9.75 9.57
N THR A 597 0.25 10.19 8.78
CA THR A 597 0.05 11.13 7.68
C THR A 597 -1.02 10.59 6.73
N VAL A 598 -2.13 11.32 6.63
CA VAL A 598 -3.19 11.03 5.65
C VAL A 598 -2.58 11.11 4.26
N ASP A 599 -2.78 10.09 3.43
CA ASP A 599 -2.39 10.13 2.02
C ASP A 599 -3.31 11.10 1.28
N THR A 600 -2.93 12.37 1.29
CA THR A 600 -3.60 13.44 0.58
C THR A 600 -3.00 13.62 -0.82
N SER A 601 -2.29 12.65 -1.41
CA SER A 601 -1.54 12.84 -2.67
C SER A 601 -2.39 13.41 -3.82
N VAL A 602 -3.57 12.82 -4.08
CA VAL A 602 -4.54 13.32 -5.09
C VAL A 602 -4.98 14.74 -4.74
N LEU A 603 -5.45 14.96 -3.50
CA LEU A 603 -5.91 16.27 -3.04
C LEU A 603 -4.82 17.34 -3.12
N THR A 604 -3.61 17.03 -2.66
CA THR A 604 -2.47 17.95 -2.60
C THR A 604 -1.95 18.30 -4.00
N SER A 605 -1.96 17.34 -4.93
CA SER A 605 -1.46 17.56 -6.29
C SER A 605 -2.47 18.30 -7.18
N MET A 606 -3.76 18.25 -6.83
CA MET A 606 -4.84 18.84 -7.63
C MET A 606 -5.51 20.06 -7.01
N SER A 607 -5.31 20.37 -5.73
CA SER A 607 -6.01 21.46 -5.07
C SER A 607 -5.09 22.60 -4.63
N GLN A 608 -5.69 23.77 -4.50
CA GLN A 608 -5.07 25.00 -4.01
C GLN A 608 -6.08 25.78 -3.17
N LEU A 609 -5.60 26.80 -2.48
CA LEU A 609 -6.50 27.77 -1.84
C LEU A 609 -7.29 28.53 -2.90
N SER A 610 -8.59 28.66 -2.69
CA SER A 610 -9.44 29.46 -3.57
C SER A 610 -8.94 30.92 -3.56
N THR A 611 -8.73 31.47 -4.75
CA THR A 611 -8.25 32.85 -4.93
C THR A 611 -9.40 33.86 -5.02
N ASN A 612 -10.62 33.39 -5.27
CA ASN A 612 -11.83 34.21 -5.33
C ASN A 612 -12.45 34.31 -3.93
N PRO A 613 -12.49 35.51 -3.30
CA PRO A 613 -13.00 35.65 -1.93
C PRO A 613 -14.50 35.34 -1.79
N ASN A 614 -15.26 35.37 -2.89
CA ASN A 614 -16.71 35.16 -2.94
C ASN A 614 -17.13 33.70 -3.07
N THR A 615 -16.19 32.75 -3.10
CA THR A 615 -16.53 31.32 -3.10
C THR A 615 -17.08 30.89 -1.74
N THR A 616 -17.98 29.91 -1.77
CA THR A 616 -18.55 29.27 -0.57
C THR A 616 -17.63 28.21 0.04
N TYR A 617 -16.43 28.03 -0.53
CA TYR A 617 -15.45 27.02 -0.15
C TYR A 617 -14.04 27.61 -0.01
N ALA A 618 -13.18 26.98 0.80
CA ALA A 618 -11.80 27.43 1.03
C ALA A 618 -10.78 26.81 0.05
N MET A 619 -10.96 25.54 -0.29
CA MET A 619 -10.09 24.77 -1.20
C MET A 619 -10.74 24.59 -2.57
N GLU A 620 -9.96 24.76 -3.63
CA GLU A 620 -10.40 24.63 -5.02
C GLU A 620 -9.53 23.61 -5.75
N THR A 621 -10.18 22.71 -6.49
CA THR A 621 -9.51 21.77 -7.40
C THR A 621 -9.12 22.49 -8.69
N ASP A 622 -8.04 22.05 -9.34
CA ASP A 622 -7.52 22.64 -10.59
C ASP A 622 -8.65 22.95 -11.59
N PRO A 623 -8.85 24.23 -11.96
CA PRO A 623 -9.90 24.64 -12.90
C PRO A 623 -9.81 23.98 -14.27
N ASN A 624 -8.62 23.56 -14.73
CA ASN A 624 -8.47 22.82 -15.99
C ASN A 624 -9.17 21.46 -15.93
N PHE A 625 -9.32 20.90 -14.73
CA PHE A 625 -10.13 19.73 -14.48
C PHE A 625 -11.59 20.13 -14.22
N THR A 626 -11.88 20.99 -13.25
CA THR A 626 -13.27 21.22 -12.79
C THR A 626 -14.15 22.02 -13.75
N ASN A 627 -13.61 22.87 -14.62
CA ASN A 627 -14.42 23.67 -15.55
C ASN A 627 -15.13 22.86 -16.64
N ARG A 628 -14.80 21.57 -16.78
CA ARG A 628 -15.30 20.72 -17.86
C ARG A 628 -16.59 19.97 -17.50
N ARG A 629 -16.93 19.90 -16.21
CA ARG A 629 -18.16 19.27 -15.71
C ARG A 629 -18.49 19.81 -14.31
N SER A 630 -19.77 19.93 -13.99
CA SER A 630 -20.22 20.22 -12.62
C SER A 630 -20.10 19.00 -11.71
N PHE A 631 -19.53 19.18 -10.53
CA PHE A 631 -19.40 18.14 -9.51
C PHE A 631 -20.40 18.37 -8.39
N LEU A 632 -21.03 17.29 -7.91
CA LEU A 632 -21.87 17.36 -6.71
C LEU A 632 -21.03 17.82 -5.52
N SER A 633 -21.46 18.91 -4.88
CA SER A 633 -20.89 19.41 -3.63
C SER A 633 -21.89 19.25 -2.50
N SER A 634 -21.42 19.46 -1.28
CA SER A 634 -22.30 19.53 -0.11
C SER A 634 -23.19 20.79 -0.05
N ASP A 635 -23.13 21.70 -1.04
CA ASP A 635 -24.22 22.67 -1.27
C ASP A 635 -25.55 21.94 -1.51
N TYR A 636 -25.49 20.69 -1.99
CA TYR A 636 -26.65 19.79 -2.05
C TYR A 636 -27.41 19.72 -0.72
N VAL A 637 -26.69 19.53 0.40
CA VAL A 637 -27.27 19.48 1.75
C VAL A 637 -27.80 20.84 2.17
N ILE A 638 -27.02 21.91 1.98
CA ILE A 638 -27.40 23.29 2.34
C ILE A 638 -28.69 23.72 1.63
N ASN A 639 -28.78 23.44 0.32
CA ASN A 639 -29.95 23.75 -0.50
C ASN A 639 -31.19 22.95 -0.05
N ARG A 640 -31.03 21.66 0.31
CA ARG A 640 -32.13 20.82 0.83
C ARG A 640 -32.61 21.24 2.21
N LEU A 641 -31.77 21.89 3.00
CA LEU A 641 -32.13 22.54 4.25
C LEU A 641 -32.70 23.95 4.05
N GLN A 642 -32.83 24.42 2.80
CA GLN A 642 -33.32 25.76 2.43
C GLN A 642 -32.50 26.90 3.06
N LEU A 643 -31.21 26.66 3.30
CA LEU A 643 -30.27 27.65 3.82
C LEU A 643 -29.61 28.40 2.66
N ASN A 644 -29.27 29.67 2.87
CA ASN A 644 -28.55 30.46 1.87
C ASN A 644 -27.04 30.15 1.95
N PRO A 645 -26.40 29.58 0.93
CA PRO A 645 -24.97 29.24 0.96
C PRO A 645 -24.04 30.43 1.22
N MET A 646 -24.42 31.64 0.79
CA MET A 646 -23.61 32.86 0.99
C MET A 646 -23.68 33.42 2.42
N ARG A 647 -24.70 33.01 3.20
CA ARG A 647 -24.85 33.36 4.63
C ARG A 647 -24.50 32.20 5.55
N THR A 648 -24.23 31.04 4.98
CA THR A 648 -23.83 29.83 5.69
C THR A 648 -22.31 29.85 5.88
N GLN A 649 -21.83 29.16 6.90
CA GLN A 649 -20.39 28.98 7.12
C GLN A 649 -19.71 28.38 5.87
N LYS A 650 -18.51 28.87 5.53
CA LYS A 650 -17.75 28.36 4.37
C LYS A 650 -17.43 26.87 4.52
N ARG A 651 -17.50 26.16 3.41
CA ARG A 651 -17.15 24.74 3.28
C ARG A 651 -15.65 24.54 3.09
N LEU A 652 -15.15 23.34 3.39
CA LEU A 652 -13.74 23.03 3.23
C LEU A 652 -13.30 23.11 1.76
N GLY A 653 -14.06 22.53 0.83
CA GLY A 653 -13.65 22.45 -0.57
C GLY A 653 -14.77 22.52 -1.59
N ASP A 654 -14.41 22.60 -2.86
CA ASP A 654 -15.33 22.41 -3.98
C ASP A 654 -15.85 20.96 -4.05
N GLY A 655 -16.79 20.70 -4.97
CA GLY A 655 -17.47 19.40 -5.02
C GLY A 655 -16.53 18.21 -5.25
N TYR A 656 -15.52 18.34 -6.13
CA TYR A 656 -14.58 17.26 -6.37
C TYR A 656 -13.64 17.05 -5.18
N TYR A 657 -13.14 18.13 -4.58
CA TYR A 657 -12.31 18.07 -3.37
C TYR A 657 -13.04 17.31 -2.25
N GLU A 658 -14.31 17.63 -2.02
CA GLU A 658 -15.13 16.99 -0.99
C GLU A 658 -15.39 15.51 -1.27
N GLN A 659 -15.63 15.15 -2.53
CA GLN A 659 -15.78 13.74 -2.94
C GLN A 659 -14.49 12.95 -2.67
N GLN A 660 -13.31 13.47 -3.03
CA GLN A 660 -12.03 12.83 -2.72
C GLN A 660 -11.74 12.76 -1.21
N LEU A 661 -12.19 13.75 -0.44
CA LEU A 661 -12.05 13.75 1.02
C LEU A 661 -12.86 12.60 1.64
N VAL A 662 -14.12 12.45 1.25
CA VAL A 662 -14.97 11.34 1.71
C VAL A 662 -14.44 10.00 1.22
N MET A 663 -13.95 9.94 -0.03
CA MET A 663 -13.29 8.77 -0.61
C MET A 663 -12.14 8.26 0.28
N GLN A 664 -11.25 9.17 0.66
CA GLN A 664 -10.12 8.86 1.52
C GLN A 664 -10.58 8.45 2.93
N ALA A 665 -11.68 9.02 3.43
CA ALA A 665 -12.27 8.61 4.69
C ALA A 665 -12.85 7.18 4.64
N ILE A 666 -13.50 6.80 3.53
CA ILE A 666 -13.99 5.43 3.30
C ILE A 666 -12.81 4.47 3.20
N LEU A 667 -11.83 4.79 2.35
CA LEU A 667 -10.61 4.00 2.18
C LEU A 667 -9.86 3.81 3.49
N ARG A 668 -9.89 4.82 4.36
CA ARG A 668 -9.33 4.75 5.71
C ARG A 668 -10.12 3.81 6.61
N GLN A 669 -11.43 3.97 6.69
CA GLN A 669 -12.21 3.22 7.68
C GLN A 669 -12.54 1.78 7.22
N THR A 670 -12.50 1.51 5.91
CA THR A 670 -12.96 0.25 5.31
C THR A 670 -11.95 -0.41 4.36
N GLY A 671 -10.82 0.26 4.07
CA GLY A 671 -9.82 -0.26 3.13
C GLY A 671 -10.24 -0.28 1.64
N LYS A 672 -11.49 0.06 1.33
CA LYS A 672 -12.00 0.09 -0.05
C LYS A 672 -12.24 1.53 -0.50
N SER A 673 -12.16 1.81 -1.80
CA SER A 673 -12.57 3.12 -2.31
C SER A 673 -14.09 3.24 -2.43
N ARG A 674 -14.86 2.16 -2.34
CA ARG A 674 -16.33 2.24 -2.29
C ARG A 674 -16.87 1.33 -1.21
N LEU A 675 -17.96 1.76 -0.60
CA LEU A 675 -18.78 0.98 0.31
C LEU A 675 -19.64 -0.04 -0.45
N GLN A 676 -19.96 0.26 -1.71
CA GLN A 676 -20.75 -0.59 -2.58
C GLN A 676 -20.13 -0.62 -3.98
N ALA A 677 -19.95 -1.82 -4.53
CA ALA A 677 -19.44 -2.01 -5.88
C ALA A 677 -20.37 -1.37 -6.93
N GLY A 678 -19.77 -0.77 -7.97
CA GLY A 678 -20.50 -0.26 -9.13
C GLY A 678 -21.09 1.15 -8.97
N LEU A 679 -20.98 1.77 -7.79
CA LEU A 679 -21.31 3.18 -7.63
C LEU A 679 -20.16 4.07 -8.10
N THR A 680 -20.49 5.12 -8.85
CA THR A 680 -19.57 6.23 -9.07
C THR A 680 -19.32 6.99 -7.76
N GLU A 681 -18.23 7.79 -7.73
CA GLU A 681 -17.87 8.62 -6.56
C GLU A 681 -19.01 9.58 -6.18
N GLU A 682 -19.60 10.19 -7.21
CA GLU A 682 -20.68 11.16 -7.05
C GLU A 682 -21.97 10.51 -6.52
N GLU A 683 -22.33 9.32 -7.02
CA GLU A 683 -23.52 8.59 -6.58
C GLU A 683 -23.40 8.12 -5.13
N GLN A 684 -22.23 7.59 -4.77
CA GLN A 684 -21.95 7.21 -3.38
C GLN A 684 -22.01 8.44 -2.46
N TYR A 685 -21.40 9.55 -2.86
CA TYR A 685 -21.41 10.76 -2.06
C TYR A 685 -22.83 11.32 -1.87
N ARG A 686 -23.65 11.31 -2.92
CA ARG A 686 -25.07 11.68 -2.84
C ARG A 686 -25.82 10.81 -1.82
N LYS A 687 -25.69 9.49 -1.93
CA LYS A 687 -26.37 8.52 -1.05
C LYS A 687 -26.02 8.75 0.42
N LEU A 688 -24.73 8.96 0.72
CA LEU A 688 -24.27 9.25 2.08
C LEU A 688 -24.82 10.58 2.62
N MET A 689 -24.93 11.61 1.79
CA MET A 689 -25.52 12.90 2.18
C MET A 689 -27.04 12.81 2.37
N ASP A 690 -27.75 12.04 1.55
CA ASP A 690 -29.19 11.79 1.71
C ASP A 690 -29.50 11.06 3.03
N ALA A 691 -28.67 10.07 3.38
CA ALA A 691 -28.77 9.38 4.67
C ALA A 691 -28.45 10.33 5.83
N GLY A 692 -27.44 11.19 5.70
CA GLY A 692 -27.13 12.24 6.68
C GLY A 692 -28.28 13.24 6.88
N LEU A 693 -28.90 13.70 5.80
CA LEU A 693 -30.09 14.57 5.86
C LEU A 693 -31.26 13.90 6.59
N THR A 694 -31.43 12.59 6.44
CA THR A 694 -32.45 11.82 7.15
C THR A 694 -32.18 11.81 8.66
N VAL A 695 -30.94 11.52 9.06
CA VAL A 695 -30.50 11.56 10.47
C VAL A 695 -30.67 12.96 11.07
N MET A 696 -30.28 14.01 10.35
CA MET A 696 -30.45 15.39 10.80
C MET A 696 -31.92 15.73 11.09
N LYS A 697 -32.83 15.35 10.20
CA LYS A 697 -34.26 15.60 10.36
C LYS A 697 -34.86 14.80 11.52
N SER A 698 -34.53 13.51 11.62
CA SER A 698 -35.07 12.66 12.69
C SER A 698 -34.63 13.09 14.08
N LYS A 699 -33.41 13.63 14.20
CA LYS A 699 -32.83 14.09 15.48
C LYS A 699 -32.94 15.60 15.70
N SER A 700 -33.57 16.34 14.79
CA SER A 700 -33.66 17.81 14.84
C SER A 700 -32.29 18.50 15.00
N MET A 701 -31.26 17.98 14.33
CA MET A 701 -29.89 18.50 14.41
C MET A 701 -29.73 19.80 13.61
N THR A 702 -28.82 20.66 14.08
CA THR A 702 -28.44 21.88 13.36
C THR A 702 -27.25 21.64 12.43
N LEU A 703 -27.14 22.44 11.36
CA LEU A 703 -26.00 22.38 10.45
C LEU A 703 -24.70 22.69 11.21
N GLY A 704 -23.65 21.88 10.98
CA GLY A 704 -22.37 22.01 11.66
C GLY A 704 -22.22 21.13 12.90
N GLN A 705 -23.30 20.49 13.38
CA GLN A 705 -23.26 19.54 14.48
C GLN A 705 -22.81 18.15 13.99
N GLY A 706 -21.82 17.56 14.66
CA GLY A 706 -21.42 16.15 14.47
C GLY A 706 -22.20 15.19 15.36
N LEU A 707 -22.17 13.89 15.05
CA LEU A 707 -22.80 12.84 15.86
C LEU A 707 -21.97 12.52 17.11
N THR A 708 -22.63 12.36 18.26
CA THR A 708 -21.97 11.83 19.46
C THR A 708 -21.67 10.33 19.31
N GLU A 709 -20.82 9.75 20.16
CA GLU A 709 -20.49 8.33 20.09
C GLU A 709 -21.72 7.41 20.26
N SER A 710 -22.63 7.76 21.17
CA SER A 710 -23.87 7.00 21.37
C SER A 710 -24.80 7.08 20.16
N GLU A 711 -24.78 8.20 19.43
CA GLU A 711 -25.57 8.35 18.21
C GLU A 711 -24.95 7.59 17.03
N GLN A 712 -23.62 7.56 16.94
CA GLN A 712 -22.91 6.76 15.93
C GLN A 712 -23.21 5.27 16.10
N GLN A 713 -23.29 4.77 17.35
CA GLN A 713 -23.65 3.38 17.63
C GLN A 713 -25.10 3.03 17.27
N GLN A 714 -25.96 4.02 17.05
CA GLN A 714 -27.37 3.84 16.66
C GLN A 714 -27.61 4.00 15.16
N LEU A 715 -26.57 4.29 14.37
CA LEU A 715 -26.72 4.43 12.92
C LEU A 715 -27.13 3.09 12.28
N THR A 716 -28.15 3.13 11.43
CA THR A 716 -28.56 1.97 10.62
C THR A 716 -27.96 1.99 9.22
N GLU A 717 -27.46 3.13 8.77
CA GLU A 717 -26.82 3.34 7.47
C GLU A 717 -25.59 4.25 7.62
N ASP A 718 -24.64 4.12 6.70
CA ASP A 718 -23.49 5.03 6.63
C ASP A 718 -23.93 6.43 6.19
N VAL A 719 -23.36 7.47 6.79
CA VAL A 719 -23.77 8.86 6.54
C VAL A 719 -22.58 9.78 6.34
N VAL A 720 -22.80 10.84 5.57
CA VAL A 720 -21.92 12.01 5.56
C VAL A 720 -22.68 13.20 6.11
N MET A 721 -22.08 13.84 7.12
CA MET A 721 -22.62 15.03 7.78
C MET A 721 -21.68 16.22 7.56
N LEU A 722 -22.23 17.43 7.48
CA LEU A 722 -21.45 18.66 7.47
C LEU A 722 -21.17 19.12 8.90
N VAL A 723 -19.93 18.94 9.35
CA VAL A 723 -19.51 19.23 10.72
C VAL A 723 -18.63 20.48 10.74
N SER A 724 -18.88 21.39 11.66
CA SER A 724 -18.09 22.61 11.84
C SER A 724 -16.79 22.26 12.57
N GLN A 725 -15.65 22.41 11.90
CA GLN A 725 -14.34 22.03 12.44
C GLN A 725 -13.31 23.14 12.22
N PRO A 726 -12.41 23.40 13.19
CA PRO A 726 -11.23 24.22 12.94
C PRO A 726 -10.24 23.47 12.03
N VAL A 727 -9.93 24.03 10.87
CA VAL A 727 -9.01 23.45 9.88
C VAL A 727 -7.82 24.37 9.65
N VAL A 728 -6.61 23.82 9.70
CA VAL A 728 -5.39 24.54 9.31
C VAL A 728 -5.23 24.44 7.79
N LEU A 729 -5.35 25.58 7.12
CA LEU A 729 -5.24 25.70 5.66
C LEU A 729 -3.76 25.68 5.21
N PRO A 730 -3.46 25.46 3.91
CA PRO A 730 -2.09 25.44 3.39
C PRO A 730 -1.26 26.70 3.64
N ASN A 731 -1.92 27.84 3.92
CA ASN A 731 -1.28 29.10 4.30
C ASN A 731 -0.94 29.20 5.80
N GLY A 732 -1.18 28.14 6.58
CA GLY A 732 -0.98 28.08 8.03
C GLY A 732 -2.08 28.73 8.87
N LYS A 733 -3.12 29.31 8.25
CA LYS A 733 -4.23 29.93 8.97
C LYS A 733 -5.25 28.86 9.39
N THR A 734 -5.69 28.92 10.64
CA THR A 734 -6.82 28.13 11.11
C THR A 734 -8.12 28.86 10.78
N GLU A 735 -9.03 28.20 10.06
CA GLU A 735 -10.38 28.68 9.79
C GLU A 735 -11.40 27.62 10.24
N THR A 736 -12.53 28.06 10.80
CA THR A 736 -13.63 27.14 11.11
C THR A 736 -14.44 26.93 9.84
N LEU A 737 -14.46 25.71 9.31
CA LEU A 737 -15.11 25.37 8.04
C LEU A 737 -16.10 24.20 8.22
N LEU A 738 -17.10 24.11 7.34
CA LEU A 738 -17.93 22.92 7.23
C LEU A 738 -17.17 21.81 6.49
N VAL A 739 -16.95 20.69 7.17
CA VAL A 739 -16.20 19.54 6.68
C VAL A 739 -17.15 18.36 6.48
N PRO A 740 -17.28 17.81 5.25
CA PRO A 740 -17.95 16.54 5.02
C PRO A 740 -17.28 15.42 5.83
N THR A 741 -17.97 14.94 6.86
CA THR A 741 -17.47 13.94 7.81
C THR A 741 -18.24 12.64 7.66
N LEU A 742 -17.54 11.56 7.38
CA LEU A 742 -18.08 10.21 7.25
C LEU A 742 -18.27 9.56 8.62
N TYR A 743 -19.47 9.07 8.88
CA TYR A 743 -19.79 8.17 10.00
C TYR A 743 -20.29 6.85 9.44
N LEU A 744 -19.64 5.74 9.82
CA LEU A 744 -20.04 4.40 9.41
C LEU A 744 -21.00 3.78 10.43
N ALA A 745 -22.04 3.10 9.95
CA ALA A 745 -22.93 2.30 10.77
C ALA A 745 -22.18 1.12 11.44
N PRO A 746 -22.66 0.59 12.59
CA PRO A 746 -22.04 -0.56 13.25
C PRO A 746 -22.02 -1.83 12.39
N THR A 747 -22.95 -1.94 11.43
CA THR A 747 -23.04 -3.08 10.50
C THR A 747 -22.02 -3.01 9.37
N THR A 748 -21.45 -1.84 9.10
CA THR A 748 -20.47 -1.67 8.03
C THR A 748 -19.14 -2.25 8.45
N GLN A 749 -18.67 -3.23 7.69
CA GLN A 749 -17.43 -3.92 8.02
C GLN A 749 -16.26 -2.93 7.97
N ARG A 750 -15.63 -2.79 9.14
CA ARG A 750 -14.36 -2.08 9.29
C ARG A 750 -13.25 -3.09 9.15
N VAL A 751 -12.13 -2.65 8.61
CA VAL A 751 -10.95 -3.51 8.53
C VAL A 751 -10.22 -3.35 9.86
N GLU A 752 -10.45 -4.29 10.77
CA GLU A 752 -9.67 -4.41 12.00
C GLU A 752 -8.30 -5.01 11.65
N GLY A 753 -7.22 -4.25 11.90
CA GLY A 753 -5.90 -4.59 11.39
C GLY A 753 -5.72 -4.22 9.91
N ALA A 754 -4.52 -4.36 9.39
CA ALA A 754 -4.17 -3.89 8.06
C ALA A 754 -4.32 -4.97 6.98
N ALA A 755 -5.27 -4.83 6.06
CA ALA A 755 -5.41 -5.71 4.89
C ALA A 755 -4.45 -5.33 3.75
N ASN A 756 -3.58 -6.28 3.39
CA ASN A 756 -2.72 -6.19 2.22
C ASN A 756 -3.54 -6.36 0.93
N MET A 757 -4.53 -7.26 0.98
CA MET A 757 -5.48 -7.50 -0.10
C MET A 757 -6.91 -7.52 0.45
N GLN A 758 -7.83 -6.81 -0.20
CA GLN A 758 -9.23 -6.85 0.21
C GLN A 758 -10.25 -6.65 -0.91
N ALA A 759 -11.41 -7.29 -0.77
CA ALA A 759 -12.51 -7.15 -1.71
C ALA A 759 -13.88 -7.41 -1.08
N GLN A 760 -14.97 -7.26 -1.84
CA GLN A 760 -16.24 -7.92 -1.45
C GLN A 760 -16.06 -9.43 -1.54
N SER A 761 -15.52 -9.92 -2.66
CA SER A 761 -15.17 -11.32 -2.87
C SER A 761 -13.80 -11.43 -3.54
N ILE A 762 -13.00 -12.41 -3.15
CA ILE A 762 -11.66 -12.67 -3.68
C ILE A 762 -11.64 -14.06 -4.33
N ASN A 763 -11.24 -14.13 -5.60
CA ASN A 763 -11.05 -15.38 -6.33
C ASN A 763 -9.64 -15.41 -6.93
N LEU A 764 -8.76 -16.24 -6.38
CA LEU A 764 -7.37 -16.34 -6.81
C LEU A 764 -7.06 -17.74 -7.30
N GLN A 765 -6.58 -17.84 -8.53
CA GLN A 765 -5.84 -18.98 -9.06
C GLN A 765 -4.36 -18.66 -8.96
N VAL A 766 -3.62 -19.38 -8.13
CA VAL A 766 -2.20 -19.17 -7.88
C VAL A 766 -1.38 -20.40 -8.23
N GLY A 767 -0.17 -20.25 -8.78
CA GLY A 767 0.78 -21.38 -8.80
C GLY A 767 1.26 -21.65 -7.38
N THR A 768 1.95 -20.68 -6.79
CA THR A 768 2.31 -20.69 -5.37
C THR A 768 1.88 -19.40 -4.68
N MET A 769 1.55 -19.49 -3.39
CA MET A 769 1.23 -18.34 -2.55
C MET A 769 2.03 -18.42 -1.26
N HIS A 770 2.68 -17.32 -0.89
CA HIS A 770 3.12 -17.07 0.48
C HIS A 770 2.42 -15.82 1.00
N ASN A 771 1.64 -15.99 2.05
CA ASN A 771 0.93 -14.91 2.70
C ASN A 771 1.47 -14.70 4.11
N ARG A 772 2.18 -13.59 4.32
CA ARG A 772 2.51 -13.02 5.64
C ARG A 772 1.67 -11.79 5.96
N GLY A 773 0.81 -11.42 5.02
CA GLY A 773 -0.10 -10.29 5.08
C GLY A 773 -1.51 -10.69 5.53
N SER A 774 -2.45 -9.75 5.39
CA SER A 774 -3.87 -10.02 5.58
C SER A 774 -4.62 -9.96 4.24
N ILE A 775 -5.35 -11.04 3.94
CA ILE A 775 -6.26 -11.17 2.80
C ILE A 775 -7.69 -11.25 3.37
N VAL A 776 -8.50 -10.23 3.10
CA VAL A 776 -9.82 -10.07 3.74
C VAL A 776 -10.92 -9.87 2.70
N ALA A 777 -12.02 -10.60 2.80
CA ALA A 777 -13.21 -10.37 1.98
C ALA A 777 -14.46 -10.26 2.85
N ASP A 778 -15.38 -9.36 2.48
CA ASP A 778 -16.63 -9.20 3.24
C ASP A 778 -17.55 -10.43 3.08
N ASP A 779 -17.48 -11.06 1.91
CA ASP A 779 -18.34 -12.16 1.51
C ASP A 779 -17.54 -13.47 1.34
N ALA A 780 -16.83 -13.63 0.23
CA ALA A 780 -16.21 -14.92 -0.09
C ALA A 780 -14.74 -14.81 -0.45
N ILE A 781 -13.91 -15.70 0.10
CA ILE A 781 -12.55 -15.97 -0.37
C ILE A 781 -12.53 -17.37 -1.00
N THR A 782 -12.05 -17.44 -2.23
CA THR A 782 -11.64 -18.70 -2.89
C THR A 782 -10.21 -18.55 -3.37
N VAL A 783 -9.30 -19.35 -2.81
CA VAL A 783 -7.93 -19.48 -3.30
C VAL A 783 -7.72 -20.91 -3.75
N HIS A 784 -7.38 -21.08 -5.02
CA HIS A 784 -6.95 -22.37 -5.57
C HIS A 784 -5.51 -22.23 -6.06
N GLY A 785 -4.63 -23.15 -5.68
CA GLY A 785 -3.28 -23.16 -6.25
C GLY A 785 -2.52 -24.47 -6.12
N ASN A 786 -1.24 -24.49 -6.47
CA ASN A 786 -0.43 -25.71 -6.27
C ASN A 786 -0.02 -25.82 -4.81
N THR A 787 0.63 -24.79 -4.28
CA THR A 787 1.08 -24.75 -2.89
C THR A 787 0.72 -23.42 -2.26
N ILE A 788 0.10 -23.45 -1.09
CA ILE A 788 -0.36 -22.26 -0.37
C ILE A 788 0.27 -22.26 1.01
N HIS A 789 1.10 -21.27 1.31
CA HIS A 789 1.63 -21.02 2.65
C HIS A 789 0.99 -19.76 3.23
N ASN A 790 0.43 -19.88 4.42
CA ASN A 790 -0.04 -18.78 5.24
C ASN A 790 0.86 -18.72 6.48
N ASP A 791 1.90 -17.90 6.41
CA ASP A 791 2.99 -17.81 7.39
C ASP A 791 2.76 -16.59 8.27
N ASN A 792 2.20 -16.76 9.46
CA ASN A 792 1.82 -15.64 10.34
C ASN A 792 0.86 -14.61 9.67
N GLY A 793 0.25 -15.00 8.55
CA GLY A 793 -0.70 -14.21 7.78
C GLY A 793 -2.15 -14.48 8.17
N LEU A 794 -3.06 -13.62 7.71
CA LEU A 794 -4.51 -13.76 7.88
C LEU A 794 -5.19 -14.00 6.53
N ILE A 795 -6.08 -14.98 6.46
CA ILE A 795 -7.04 -15.18 5.37
C ILE A 795 -8.44 -15.21 6.00
N LYS A 796 -9.26 -14.19 5.76
CA LYS A 796 -10.56 -14.02 6.44
C LYS A 796 -11.69 -13.63 5.51
N GLY A 797 -12.80 -14.37 5.58
CA GLY A 797 -14.03 -14.07 4.85
C GLY A 797 -15.30 -14.44 5.62
N ARG A 798 -16.48 -14.11 5.09
CA ARG A 798 -17.72 -14.74 5.57
C ARG A 798 -17.73 -16.22 5.20
N THR A 799 -17.31 -16.56 3.98
CA THR A 799 -16.97 -17.92 3.57
C THR A 799 -15.54 -17.97 3.05
N THR A 800 -14.73 -18.90 3.55
CA THR A 800 -13.31 -19.02 3.19
C THR A 800 -13.03 -20.42 2.65
N THR A 801 -12.56 -20.49 1.41
CA THR A 801 -12.18 -21.74 0.74
C THR A 801 -10.73 -21.65 0.24
N VAL A 802 -9.87 -22.53 0.75
CA VAL A 802 -8.45 -22.63 0.38
C VAL A 802 -8.20 -24.04 -0.13
N VAL A 803 -7.79 -24.17 -1.39
CA VAL A 803 -7.64 -25.45 -2.10
C VAL A 803 -6.25 -25.52 -2.72
N ALA A 804 -5.49 -26.58 -2.44
CA ALA A 804 -4.17 -26.80 -3.02
C ALA A 804 -4.07 -28.13 -3.81
N ASP A 805 -3.41 -28.10 -4.96
CA ASP A 805 -3.08 -29.30 -5.75
C ASP A 805 -1.86 -30.06 -5.18
N THR A 806 -1.14 -29.47 -4.23
CA THR A 806 -0.06 -30.09 -3.46
C THR A 806 -0.36 -29.90 -1.97
N ASP A 807 0.12 -28.84 -1.33
CA ASP A 807 0.01 -28.66 0.12
C ASP A 807 -0.62 -27.31 0.48
N VAL A 808 -1.40 -27.29 1.57
CA VAL A 808 -1.69 -26.07 2.34
C VAL A 808 -0.84 -26.11 3.61
N ARG A 809 -0.01 -25.09 3.85
CA ARG A 809 0.73 -24.90 5.10
C ARG A 809 0.24 -23.64 5.81
N ASN A 810 -0.19 -23.75 7.05
CA ASN A 810 -0.57 -22.65 7.92
C ASN A 810 0.36 -22.64 9.14
N THR A 811 1.40 -21.81 9.09
CA THR A 811 2.44 -21.77 10.14
C THR A 811 2.25 -20.50 10.94
N GLN A 812 1.76 -20.63 12.18
CA GLN A 812 1.38 -19.51 13.06
C GLN A 812 0.39 -18.50 12.45
N GLY A 813 -0.15 -18.79 11.26
CA GLY A 813 -1.12 -17.96 10.56
C GLY A 813 -2.56 -18.29 10.98
N THR A 814 -3.50 -17.46 10.52
CA THR A 814 -4.93 -17.64 10.74
C THR A 814 -5.70 -17.77 9.42
N ILE A 815 -6.49 -18.83 9.28
CA ILE A 815 -7.48 -19.02 8.21
C ILE A 815 -8.87 -19.04 8.85
N GLU A 816 -9.71 -18.05 8.57
CA GLU A 816 -10.99 -17.83 9.24
C GLU A 816 -12.14 -17.64 8.25
N GLY A 817 -13.27 -18.28 8.53
CA GLY A 817 -14.55 -18.07 7.85
C GLY A 817 -15.65 -17.84 8.88
N ARG A 818 -16.58 -16.91 8.66
CA ARG A 818 -17.73 -16.73 9.55
C ARG A 818 -18.67 -17.94 9.47
N ASP A 819 -19.24 -18.19 8.30
CA ASP A 819 -20.22 -19.26 8.07
C ASP A 819 -19.54 -20.58 7.74
N HIS A 820 -18.59 -20.55 6.80
CA HIS A 820 -17.94 -21.76 6.30
C HIS A 820 -16.45 -21.52 6.13
N THR A 821 -15.66 -22.49 6.59
CA THR A 821 -14.22 -22.55 6.34
C THR A 821 -13.90 -23.91 5.75
N THR A 822 -13.34 -23.93 4.54
CA THR A 822 -12.88 -25.16 3.89
C THR A 822 -11.40 -25.01 3.54
N VAL A 823 -10.58 -25.91 4.07
CA VAL A 823 -9.17 -26.04 3.70
C VAL A 823 -8.95 -27.44 3.14
N TYR A 824 -8.53 -27.53 1.89
CA TYR A 824 -8.32 -28.80 1.21
C TYR A 824 -6.98 -28.85 0.48
N ALA A 825 -6.31 -30.00 0.51
CA ALA A 825 -5.09 -30.26 -0.25
C ALA A 825 -5.09 -31.66 -0.87
N LYS A 826 -4.55 -31.83 -2.08
CA LYS A 826 -4.36 -33.18 -2.65
C LYS A 826 -3.27 -33.97 -1.94
N ASN A 827 -2.21 -33.34 -1.43
CA ASN A 827 -1.25 -34.01 -0.57
C ASN A 827 -1.60 -33.71 0.88
N ASP A 828 -1.03 -32.64 1.46
CA ASP A 828 -1.13 -32.43 2.89
C ASP A 828 -1.73 -31.07 3.27
N VAL A 829 -2.57 -31.06 4.30
CA VAL A 829 -2.87 -29.85 5.05
C VAL A 829 -2.04 -29.87 6.33
N ILE A 830 -1.18 -28.87 6.51
CA ILE A 830 -0.26 -28.75 7.63
C ILE A 830 -0.58 -27.47 8.39
N ASN A 831 -0.94 -27.60 9.67
CA ASN A 831 -1.15 -26.50 10.58
C ASN A 831 -0.12 -26.60 11.72
N GLU A 832 0.78 -25.61 11.82
CA GLU A 832 1.91 -25.60 12.76
C GLU A 832 1.85 -24.36 13.64
N GLY A 833 1.35 -24.50 14.87
CA GLY A 833 1.08 -23.37 15.78
C GLY A 833 0.07 -22.35 15.22
N GLY A 834 -0.55 -22.66 14.07
CA GLY A 834 -1.52 -21.81 13.39
C GLY A 834 -2.95 -22.09 13.84
N THR A 835 -3.87 -21.23 13.41
CA THR A 835 -5.30 -21.32 13.68
C THR A 835 -6.11 -21.47 12.39
N ILE A 836 -6.95 -22.50 12.30
CA ILE A 836 -7.97 -22.65 11.26
C ILE A 836 -9.34 -22.62 11.94
N LYS A 837 -10.17 -21.62 11.64
CA LYS A 837 -11.35 -21.33 12.45
C LYS A 837 -12.63 -21.07 11.66
N GLN A 838 -13.76 -21.41 12.28
CA GLN A 838 -15.11 -21.02 11.89
C GLN A 838 -15.86 -20.41 13.09
N THR A 839 -16.58 -19.30 12.91
CA THR A 839 -17.05 -18.47 14.05
C THR A 839 -18.57 -18.37 14.27
N ASP A 840 -19.40 -18.79 13.33
CA ASP A 840 -20.87 -18.86 13.44
C ASP A 840 -21.36 -20.18 14.06
N GLU A 841 -22.36 -20.16 14.95
CA GLU A 841 -22.88 -21.38 15.58
C GLU A 841 -23.60 -22.33 14.61
N THR A 842 -24.09 -21.82 13.49
CA THR A 842 -24.77 -22.60 12.44
C THR A 842 -23.84 -23.04 11.32
N GLY A 843 -22.59 -22.59 11.35
CA GLY A 843 -21.63 -22.83 10.29
C GLY A 843 -20.90 -24.17 10.36
N LYS A 844 -19.91 -24.33 9.49
CA LYS A 844 -19.13 -25.58 9.37
C LYS A 844 -17.67 -25.34 8.98
N LEU A 845 -16.77 -26.04 9.65
CA LEU A 845 -15.35 -26.13 9.34
C LEU A 845 -15.04 -27.49 8.72
N VAL A 846 -14.36 -27.48 7.57
CA VAL A 846 -13.82 -28.68 6.91
C VAL A 846 -12.34 -28.50 6.66
N VAL A 847 -11.53 -29.41 7.18
CA VAL A 847 -10.10 -29.52 6.89
C VAL A 847 -9.84 -30.90 6.31
N ALA A 848 -9.43 -30.98 5.04
CA ALA A 848 -9.35 -32.25 4.34
C ALA A 848 -8.10 -32.40 3.48
N ALA A 849 -7.58 -33.62 3.36
CA ALA A 849 -6.46 -33.92 2.48
C ALA A 849 -6.57 -35.31 1.85
N ASP A 850 -6.13 -35.52 0.60
CA ASP A 850 -6.11 -36.89 0.05
C ASP A 850 -4.95 -37.73 0.62
N ARG A 851 -3.91 -37.08 1.16
CA ARG A 851 -2.83 -37.75 1.89
C ARG A 851 -2.96 -37.49 3.38
N ASP A 852 -2.35 -36.44 3.93
CA ASP A 852 -2.30 -36.27 5.39
C ASP A 852 -2.86 -34.93 5.88
N VAL A 853 -3.49 -34.93 7.05
CA VAL A 853 -3.74 -33.71 7.82
C VAL A 853 -2.83 -33.71 9.05
N ILE A 854 -1.99 -32.69 9.17
CA ILE A 854 -1.02 -32.54 10.25
C ILE A 854 -1.39 -31.29 11.05
N ASN A 855 -1.63 -31.43 12.35
CA ASN A 855 -1.96 -30.31 13.25
C ASN A 855 -1.04 -30.35 14.48
N ASN A 856 0.05 -29.60 14.44
CA ASN A 856 1.12 -29.64 15.44
C ASN A 856 1.28 -28.30 16.15
N GLY A 857 1.70 -28.33 17.40
CA GLY A 857 2.20 -27.16 18.12
C GLY A 857 3.65 -26.80 17.75
N VAL A 858 4.06 -25.59 18.10
CA VAL A 858 5.42 -25.06 17.90
C VAL A 858 6.01 -24.68 19.25
N LYS A 859 7.19 -25.25 19.59
CA LYS A 859 7.91 -24.95 20.82
C LYS A 859 8.81 -23.72 20.67
N TYR A 860 8.82 -22.81 21.65
CA TYR A 860 9.67 -21.62 21.69
C TYR A 860 10.22 -21.32 23.10
N GLU A 861 11.30 -20.53 23.21
CA GLU A 861 11.83 -20.05 24.48
C GLU A 861 11.01 -18.86 24.98
N ALA A 862 10.30 -19.03 26.09
CA ALA A 862 9.41 -18.04 26.66
C ALA A 862 10.13 -17.05 27.59
N SER A 863 11.21 -17.48 28.24
CA SER A 863 11.97 -16.66 29.21
C SER A 863 13.38 -17.20 29.45
N ASN A 864 14.35 -16.31 29.72
CA ASN A 864 15.72 -16.66 30.10
C ASN A 864 16.32 -15.57 31.00
N SER A 865 16.29 -15.80 32.30
CA SER A 865 16.71 -14.81 33.30
C SER A 865 17.94 -15.27 34.07
N LYS A 866 18.77 -14.32 34.51
CA LYS A 866 19.93 -14.58 35.37
C LYS A 866 20.07 -13.53 36.46
N VAL A 867 20.09 -13.98 37.70
CA VAL A 867 20.42 -13.19 38.89
C VAL A 867 21.83 -13.53 39.34
N VAL A 868 22.64 -12.51 39.63
CA VAL A 868 23.99 -12.67 40.19
C VAL A 868 24.10 -11.79 41.42
N TRP A 869 24.08 -12.38 42.60
CA TRP A 869 24.27 -11.66 43.86
C TRP A 869 25.74 -11.34 44.11
N ASP A 870 26.63 -12.28 43.80
CA ASP A 870 28.09 -12.08 43.82
C ASP A 870 28.78 -13.16 42.95
N SER A 871 30.11 -13.20 42.94
CA SER A 871 30.88 -14.15 42.12
C SER A 871 30.68 -15.64 42.49
N ALA A 872 30.07 -15.93 43.65
CA ALA A 872 29.81 -17.27 44.14
C ALA A 872 28.31 -17.58 44.33
N ASN A 873 27.43 -16.58 44.16
CA ASN A 873 25.99 -16.69 44.35
C ASN A 873 25.26 -16.23 43.09
N SER A 874 24.61 -17.15 42.37
CA SER A 874 23.85 -16.83 41.15
C SER A 874 22.71 -17.81 40.88
N ARG A 875 21.70 -17.38 40.14
CA ARG A 875 20.54 -18.17 39.75
C ARG A 875 20.16 -17.86 38.31
N ARG A 876 20.02 -18.88 37.46
CA ARG A 876 19.57 -18.78 36.07
C ARG A 876 18.32 -19.64 35.87
N GLU A 877 17.33 -19.12 35.15
CA GLU A 877 16.15 -19.89 34.76
C GLU A 877 15.87 -19.75 33.25
N THR A 878 15.53 -20.85 32.60
CA THR A 878 15.10 -20.91 31.18
C THR A 878 13.76 -21.62 31.08
N VAL A 879 12.79 -21.03 30.38
CA VAL A 879 11.44 -21.61 30.21
C VAL A 879 11.12 -21.75 28.73
N THR A 880 10.55 -22.90 28.34
CA THR A 880 10.01 -23.14 27.00
C THR A 880 8.51 -23.37 27.05
N ALA A 881 7.80 -22.88 26.04
CA ALA A 881 6.35 -23.00 25.89
C ALA A 881 6.00 -23.55 24.49
N VAL A 882 4.76 -24.01 24.31
CA VAL A 882 4.24 -24.54 23.04
C VAL A 882 3.00 -23.78 22.60
N ASP A 883 3.07 -23.18 21.41
CA ASP A 883 1.89 -22.66 20.71
C ASP A 883 1.20 -23.83 20.00
N GLN A 884 0.07 -24.30 20.53
CA GLN A 884 -0.67 -25.43 19.94
C GLN A 884 -1.21 -25.11 18.55
N GLY A 885 -1.24 -26.09 17.65
CA GLY A 885 -1.96 -25.98 16.39
C GLY A 885 -3.46 -26.09 16.63
N GLN A 886 -4.24 -25.07 16.25
CA GLN A 886 -5.67 -24.98 16.57
C GLN A 886 -6.56 -25.14 15.34
N ILE A 887 -7.51 -26.06 15.40
CA ILE A 887 -8.63 -26.18 14.45
C ILE A 887 -9.92 -26.01 15.26
N ALA A 888 -10.69 -24.95 15.02
CA ALA A 888 -11.79 -24.58 15.92
C ALA A 888 -13.07 -24.17 15.17
N ALA A 889 -14.21 -24.77 15.49
CA ALA A 889 -15.50 -24.39 14.94
C ALA A 889 -16.48 -24.02 16.05
N LYS A 890 -17.31 -23.00 15.83
CA LYS A 890 -18.50 -22.75 16.66
C LYS A 890 -19.67 -23.64 16.25
N GLY A 891 -19.78 -23.96 14.96
CA GLY A 891 -20.63 -25.04 14.45
C GLY A 891 -19.89 -26.38 14.41
N ASP A 892 -20.06 -27.16 13.35
CA ASP A 892 -19.42 -28.48 13.21
C ASP A 892 -17.96 -28.39 12.75
N ALA A 893 -17.09 -29.26 13.28
CA ALA A 893 -15.71 -29.42 12.83
C ALA A 893 -15.48 -30.79 12.20
N VAL A 894 -14.99 -30.82 10.96
CA VAL A 894 -14.69 -32.05 10.23
C VAL A 894 -13.24 -32.02 9.73
N VAL A 895 -12.44 -32.98 10.19
CA VAL A 895 -11.04 -33.18 9.79
C VAL A 895 -10.89 -34.55 9.15
N THR A 896 -10.49 -34.61 7.88
CA THR A 896 -10.41 -35.89 7.15
C THR A 896 -9.14 -36.03 6.32
N ALA A 897 -8.49 -37.19 6.39
CA ALA A 897 -7.33 -37.50 5.57
C ALA A 897 -7.53 -38.81 4.78
N GLY A 898 -7.11 -38.86 3.53
CA GLY A 898 -7.12 -40.09 2.73
C GLY A 898 -6.08 -41.12 3.21
N ARG A 899 -5.02 -40.67 3.90
CA ARG A 899 -4.02 -41.50 4.56
C ARG A 899 -4.02 -41.27 6.07
N ASP A 900 -3.35 -40.25 6.60
CA ASP A 900 -3.20 -40.11 8.06
C ASP A 900 -3.65 -38.74 8.60
N VAL A 901 -4.22 -38.73 9.81
CA VAL A 901 -4.32 -37.52 10.63
C VAL A 901 -3.28 -37.60 11.73
N ALA A 902 -2.36 -36.65 11.80
CA ALA A 902 -1.31 -36.59 12.82
C ALA A 902 -1.41 -35.29 13.63
N MET A 903 -1.44 -35.42 14.96
CA MET A 903 -1.51 -34.29 15.88
C MET A 903 -0.43 -34.44 16.95
N GLN A 904 0.34 -33.37 17.19
CA GLN A 904 1.28 -33.28 18.29
C GLN A 904 1.12 -31.95 19.00
N ALA A 905 0.59 -31.95 20.23
CA ALA A 905 0.10 -30.74 20.88
C ALA A 905 -0.86 -29.92 19.98
N GLY A 906 -1.70 -30.61 19.21
CA GLY A 906 -2.73 -29.99 18.36
C GLY A 906 -4.11 -30.12 18.97
N THR A 907 -4.99 -29.16 18.71
CA THR A 907 -6.38 -29.17 19.20
C THR A 907 -7.37 -29.12 18.04
N VAL A 908 -8.46 -29.88 18.16
CA VAL A 908 -9.65 -29.80 17.29
C VAL A 908 -10.85 -29.56 18.19
N THR A 909 -11.48 -28.40 18.09
CA THR A 909 -12.61 -28.02 18.96
C THR A 909 -13.85 -27.70 18.14
N SER A 910 -15.02 -28.08 18.64
CA SER A 910 -16.32 -27.84 18.04
C SER A 910 -17.33 -27.39 19.08
N GLY A 911 -18.14 -26.38 18.77
CA GLY A 911 -19.32 -26.02 19.57
C GLY A 911 -20.48 -27.01 19.37
N LYS A 912 -20.42 -27.81 18.30
CA LYS A 912 -21.34 -28.91 17.99
C LYS A 912 -20.54 -30.19 17.84
N ASP A 913 -20.62 -30.89 16.72
CA ASP A 913 -19.98 -32.18 16.57
C ASP A 913 -18.56 -32.04 16.01
N ALA A 914 -17.63 -32.85 16.48
CA ALA A 914 -16.26 -32.94 15.99
C ALA A 914 -16.02 -34.32 15.37
N THR A 915 -15.56 -34.35 14.12
CA THR A 915 -15.20 -35.59 13.42
C THR A 915 -13.76 -35.54 12.97
N VAL A 916 -12.95 -36.53 13.34
CA VAL A 916 -11.60 -36.75 12.85
C VAL A 916 -11.54 -38.14 12.20
N ALA A 917 -11.26 -38.21 10.90
CA ALA A 917 -11.24 -39.49 10.18
C ALA A 917 -10.01 -39.64 9.28
N ALA A 918 -9.44 -40.84 9.24
CA ALA A 918 -8.29 -41.17 8.40
C ALA A 918 -8.50 -42.45 7.59
N GLY A 919 -8.06 -42.45 6.32
CA GLY A 919 -8.07 -43.64 5.47
C GLY A 919 -7.06 -44.72 5.90
N ARG A 920 -6.11 -44.38 6.77
CA ARG A 920 -5.14 -45.30 7.38
C ARG A 920 -5.03 -45.07 8.89
N GLN A 921 -4.41 -44.00 9.39
CA GLN A 921 -4.17 -43.84 10.83
C GLN A 921 -4.55 -42.47 11.39
N VAL A 922 -5.03 -42.44 12.64
CA VAL A 922 -5.09 -41.21 13.45
C VAL A 922 -4.07 -41.34 14.58
N THR A 923 -3.14 -40.39 14.67
CA THR A 923 -2.12 -40.34 15.73
C THR A 923 -2.19 -39.03 16.49
N MET A 924 -2.31 -39.10 17.82
CA MET A 924 -2.35 -37.95 18.72
C MET A 924 -1.25 -38.10 19.77
N LYS A 925 -0.36 -37.12 19.88
CA LYS A 925 0.80 -37.16 20.79
C LYS A 925 0.89 -35.88 21.62
N ALA A 926 1.54 -36.01 22.77
CA ALA A 926 1.97 -34.87 23.55
C ALA A 926 3.30 -34.29 23.04
N MET A 927 3.52 -33.00 23.30
CA MET A 927 4.82 -32.32 23.22
C MET A 927 5.33 -32.04 24.65
N THR A 928 6.63 -31.83 24.82
CA THR A 928 7.22 -31.54 26.14
C THR A 928 7.66 -30.09 26.24
N GLU A 929 7.17 -29.39 27.27
CA GLU A 929 7.66 -28.10 27.74
C GLU A 929 8.68 -28.30 28.86
N ASN A 930 9.58 -27.35 29.04
CA ASN A 930 10.69 -27.41 30.00
C ASN A 930 10.83 -26.12 30.80
N HIS A 931 11.08 -26.25 32.10
CA HIS A 931 11.55 -25.19 33.01
C HIS A 931 12.86 -25.62 33.64
N GLU A 932 13.95 -24.97 33.25
CA GLU A 932 15.31 -25.24 33.73
C GLU A 932 15.75 -24.18 34.75
N LEU A 933 16.47 -24.62 35.79
CA LEU A 933 17.12 -23.80 36.81
C LEU A 933 18.56 -24.25 37.00
N GLU A 934 19.47 -23.29 37.07
CA GLU A 934 20.83 -23.47 37.57
C GLU A 934 21.09 -22.46 38.69
N GLU A 935 21.35 -22.93 39.90
CA GLU A 935 21.60 -22.08 41.06
C GLU A 935 22.91 -22.48 41.75
N HIS A 936 23.68 -21.46 42.14
CA HIS A 936 24.90 -21.59 42.93
C HIS A 936 24.74 -20.72 44.16
N ARG A 937 24.99 -21.27 45.36
CA ARG A 937 25.07 -20.48 46.60
C ARG A 937 26.33 -20.78 47.39
N TYR A 938 26.85 -19.76 48.03
CA TYR A 938 28.03 -19.81 48.88
C TYR A 938 27.87 -18.89 50.08
N ASP A 939 27.92 -19.48 51.28
CA ASP A 939 27.77 -18.80 52.56
C ASP A 939 28.96 -19.09 53.48
N LYS A 940 29.40 -18.07 54.23
CA LYS A 940 30.37 -18.22 55.33
C LYS A 940 29.69 -17.87 56.64
N GLY A 941 30.04 -18.57 57.71
CA GLY A 941 29.54 -18.31 59.06
C GLY A 941 30.39 -18.99 60.12
N LYS A 942 29.79 -19.22 61.29
CA LYS A 942 30.38 -19.96 62.40
C LYS A 942 29.51 -21.17 62.76
N SER A 943 30.16 -22.26 63.15
CA SER A 943 29.45 -23.39 63.76
C SER A 943 29.05 -23.07 65.20
N GLY A 944 28.18 -23.88 65.81
CA GLY A 944 27.73 -23.72 67.20
C GLY A 944 28.85 -23.70 68.25
N GLY A 945 30.08 -24.12 67.92
CA GLY A 945 31.28 -23.99 68.77
C GLY A 945 32.17 -22.78 68.46
N GLY A 946 31.73 -21.85 67.61
CA GLY A 946 32.47 -20.65 67.20
C GLY A 946 33.53 -20.86 66.11
N HIS A 947 33.60 -22.04 65.49
CA HIS A 947 34.57 -22.36 64.42
C HIS A 947 34.10 -21.84 63.06
N SER A 948 35.03 -21.50 62.15
CA SER A 948 34.68 -21.05 60.80
C SER A 948 33.96 -22.17 60.04
N GLN A 949 32.83 -21.85 59.41
CA GLN A 949 32.03 -22.74 58.57
C GLN A 949 31.80 -22.11 57.20
N THR A 950 31.89 -22.89 56.13
CA THR A 950 31.52 -22.47 54.77
C THR A 950 30.58 -23.49 54.15
N THR A 951 29.47 -23.04 53.59
CA THR A 951 28.45 -23.87 52.95
C THR A 951 28.34 -23.47 51.48
N GLU A 952 28.45 -24.45 50.59
CA GLU A 952 28.36 -24.27 49.12
C GLU A 952 27.24 -25.17 48.60
N THR A 953 26.29 -24.63 47.83
CA THR A 953 25.29 -25.44 47.10
C THR A 953 25.36 -25.18 45.60
N HIS A 954 25.13 -26.24 44.82
CA HIS A 954 24.93 -26.15 43.38
C HIS A 954 23.74 -27.01 42.98
N ASP A 955 22.73 -26.35 42.43
CA ASP A 955 21.44 -26.92 42.08
C ASP A 955 21.21 -26.82 40.58
N VAL A 956 20.88 -27.94 39.93
CA VAL A 956 20.46 -27.99 38.54
C VAL A 956 19.14 -28.73 38.46
N VAL A 957 18.07 -28.03 38.10
CA VAL A 957 16.72 -28.59 37.97
C VAL A 957 16.23 -28.42 36.54
N ASN A 958 15.57 -29.45 36.00
CA ASN A 958 14.82 -29.39 34.75
C ASN A 958 13.47 -30.07 35.01
N GLU A 959 12.38 -29.31 35.00
CA GLU A 959 11.03 -29.86 35.03
C GLU A 959 10.49 -29.95 33.62
N ALA A 960 9.96 -31.13 33.29
CA ALA A 960 9.36 -31.42 32.01
C ALA A 960 7.85 -31.66 32.20
N THR A 961 7.02 -31.00 31.41
CA THR A 961 5.56 -31.18 31.40
C THR A 961 5.08 -31.59 30.00
N SER A 962 4.03 -32.41 29.92
CA SER A 962 3.46 -32.87 28.65
C SER A 962 2.25 -32.03 28.26
N VAL A 963 2.27 -31.46 27.06
CA VAL A 963 1.14 -30.77 26.41
C VAL A 963 0.52 -31.71 25.38
N GLY A 964 -0.61 -32.31 25.73
CA GLY A 964 -1.32 -33.29 24.91
C GLY A 964 -1.99 -32.69 23.66
N SER A 965 -2.40 -33.56 22.73
CA SER A 965 -3.36 -33.19 21.69
C SER A 965 -4.79 -33.39 22.20
N SER A 966 -5.76 -32.61 21.74
CA SER A 966 -7.18 -32.76 22.12
C SER A 966 -8.14 -32.75 20.93
N VAL A 967 -9.23 -33.50 21.03
CA VAL A 967 -10.41 -33.40 20.15
C VAL A 967 -11.66 -33.23 21.02
N GLU A 968 -12.38 -32.14 20.84
CA GLU A 968 -13.44 -31.69 21.75
C GLU A 968 -14.72 -31.29 20.99
N GLY A 969 -15.89 -31.66 21.52
CA GLY A 969 -17.18 -31.30 20.95
C GLY A 969 -18.37 -31.83 21.74
N ASN A 970 -19.59 -31.59 21.26
CA ASN A 970 -20.81 -32.20 21.78
C ASN A 970 -20.80 -33.71 21.54
N ASN A 971 -20.77 -34.13 20.26
CA ASN A 971 -20.39 -35.49 19.90
C ASN A 971 -19.02 -35.50 19.24
N VAL A 972 -18.18 -36.44 19.62
CA VAL A 972 -16.84 -36.60 19.05
C VAL A 972 -16.71 -37.97 18.41
N THR A 973 -16.31 -38.00 17.13
CA THR A 973 -15.97 -39.24 16.42
C THR A 973 -14.52 -39.19 15.94
N VAL A 974 -13.70 -40.14 16.38
CA VAL A 974 -12.33 -40.34 15.89
C VAL A 974 -12.23 -41.72 15.26
N SER A 975 -11.97 -41.79 13.95
CA SER A 975 -11.99 -43.06 13.21
C SER A 975 -10.81 -43.23 12.26
N ALA A 976 -10.32 -44.46 12.13
CA ALA A 976 -9.29 -44.81 11.17
C ALA A 976 -9.58 -46.19 10.57
N LYS A 977 -9.23 -46.42 9.29
CA LYS A 977 -9.34 -47.77 8.70
C LYS A 977 -8.25 -48.74 9.16
N ALA A 978 -7.13 -48.25 9.70
CA ALA A 978 -6.09 -49.05 10.34
C ALA A 978 -6.03 -48.75 11.84
N ASP A 979 -5.21 -47.81 12.32
CA ASP A 979 -5.05 -47.62 13.78
C ASP A 979 -5.46 -46.22 14.25
N VAL A 980 -6.06 -46.14 15.43
CA VAL A 980 -6.18 -44.90 16.22
C VAL A 980 -5.22 -45.02 17.40
N ALA A 981 -4.26 -44.11 17.53
CA ALA A 981 -3.24 -44.13 18.57
C ALA A 981 -3.15 -42.78 19.29
N LEU A 982 -3.37 -42.78 20.61
CA LEU A 982 -3.22 -41.64 21.50
C LEU A 982 -2.06 -41.90 22.47
N SER A 983 -1.25 -40.89 22.74
CA SER A 983 -0.20 -40.89 23.77
C SER A 983 -0.29 -39.59 24.56
N GLY A 984 -0.76 -39.68 25.80
CA GLY A 984 -1.01 -38.53 26.69
C GLY A 984 -1.90 -37.46 26.04
N SER A 985 -2.94 -37.88 25.34
CA SER A 985 -3.84 -37.03 24.56
C SER A 985 -5.31 -37.30 24.90
N GLU A 986 -6.20 -36.39 24.52
CA GLU A 986 -7.57 -36.34 25.04
C GLU A 986 -8.64 -36.33 23.93
N ILE A 987 -9.70 -37.10 24.12
CA ILE A 987 -10.95 -37.06 23.35
C ILE A 987 -12.07 -36.73 24.35
N LEU A 988 -12.66 -35.54 24.22
CA LEU A 988 -13.63 -35.01 25.19
C LEU A 988 -14.94 -34.69 24.48
N ALA A 989 -15.98 -35.51 24.72
CA ALA A 989 -17.32 -35.24 24.26
C ALA A 989 -18.21 -34.75 25.42
N ALA A 990 -19.14 -33.83 25.15
CA ALA A 990 -20.16 -33.47 26.13
C ALA A 990 -21.30 -34.51 26.20
N ASP A 991 -21.55 -35.22 25.09
CA ASP A 991 -22.61 -36.23 24.96
C ASP A 991 -22.02 -37.60 24.58
N LYS A 992 -21.62 -37.80 23.32
CA LYS A 992 -21.10 -39.09 22.84
C LYS A 992 -19.67 -39.01 22.34
N ALA A 993 -18.77 -39.82 22.89
CA ALA A 993 -17.43 -40.06 22.35
C ALA A 993 -17.36 -41.43 21.65
N GLN A 994 -16.94 -41.46 20.39
CA GLN A 994 -16.81 -42.66 19.58
C GLN A 994 -15.41 -42.77 18.96
N VAL A 995 -14.72 -43.88 19.22
CA VAL A 995 -13.39 -44.18 18.69
C VAL A 995 -13.41 -45.49 17.92
N GLU A 996 -12.99 -45.48 16.65
CA GLU A 996 -13.04 -46.66 15.77
C GLU A 996 -11.73 -46.91 15.02
N GLY A 997 -11.24 -48.15 15.04
CA GLY A 997 -10.03 -48.58 14.32
C GLY A 997 -9.95 -50.09 14.12
N GLN A 998 -8.99 -50.58 13.35
CA GLN A 998 -8.50 -51.97 13.44
C GLN A 998 -7.71 -52.19 14.72
N ASN A 999 -6.93 -51.21 15.15
CA ASN A 999 -6.41 -51.18 16.52
C ASN A 999 -6.68 -49.81 17.16
N VAL A 1000 -7.02 -49.82 18.44
CA VAL A 1000 -7.12 -48.60 19.25
C VAL A 1000 -6.08 -48.67 20.35
N LYS A 1001 -5.10 -47.75 20.32
CA LYS A 1001 -3.99 -47.66 21.27
C LYS A 1001 -4.14 -46.41 22.13
N LEU A 1002 -4.23 -46.58 23.44
CA LEU A 1002 -4.39 -45.51 24.43
C LEU A 1002 -3.18 -45.53 25.37
N ASP A 1003 -2.04 -45.07 24.86
CA ASP A 1003 -0.76 -45.13 25.55
C ASP A 1003 -0.52 -43.89 26.42
N THR A 1004 0.55 -43.93 27.20
CA THR A 1004 1.02 -42.80 28.01
C THR A 1004 1.99 -41.91 27.24
N ALA A 1005 2.05 -40.64 27.62
CA ALA A 1005 3.19 -39.77 27.35
C ALA A 1005 4.03 -39.64 28.62
N SER A 1006 5.35 -39.63 28.49
CA SER A 1006 6.27 -39.54 29.63
C SER A 1006 7.05 -38.24 29.59
N ALA A 1007 7.06 -37.51 30.69
CA ALA A 1007 7.92 -36.35 30.90
C ALA A 1007 8.89 -36.63 32.05
N THR A 1008 10.19 -36.45 31.80
CA THR A 1008 11.24 -36.72 32.78
C THR A 1008 11.81 -35.42 33.32
N SER A 1009 11.61 -35.21 34.60
CA SER A 1009 12.17 -34.10 35.37
C SER A 1009 13.39 -34.59 36.16
N THR A 1010 14.41 -33.74 36.29
CA THR A 1010 15.65 -34.05 37.03
C THR A 1010 15.97 -32.92 37.99
N ALA A 1011 16.46 -33.25 39.19
CA ALA A 1011 17.01 -32.30 40.14
C ALA A 1011 18.33 -32.85 40.67
N ASN A 1012 19.41 -32.11 40.47
CA ASN A 1012 20.74 -32.42 41.00
C ASN A 1012 21.11 -31.35 42.04
N HIS A 1013 21.35 -31.78 43.26
CA HIS A 1013 21.74 -30.95 44.39
C HIS A 1013 23.11 -31.38 44.90
N VAL A 1014 24.10 -30.50 44.82
CA VAL A 1014 25.42 -30.68 45.44
C VAL A 1014 25.49 -29.75 46.64
N TYR A 1015 25.82 -30.29 47.81
CA TYR A 1015 26.02 -29.54 49.05
C TYR A 1015 27.40 -29.81 49.63
N LYS A 1016 28.14 -28.77 49.99
CA LYS A 1016 29.45 -28.87 50.61
C LYS A 1016 29.50 -28.01 51.85
N ASP A 1017 29.78 -28.61 53.00
CA ASP A 1017 29.99 -27.90 54.26
C ASP A 1017 31.41 -28.14 54.78
N LYS A 1018 32.16 -27.06 55.02
CA LYS A 1018 33.55 -27.15 55.51
C LYS A 1018 33.66 -26.38 56.81
N LYS A 1019 34.07 -27.04 57.89
CA LYS A 1019 34.31 -26.43 59.21
C LYS A 1019 35.81 -26.47 59.54
N LYS A 1020 36.33 -25.36 60.07
CA LYS A 1020 37.75 -25.21 60.45
C LYS A 1020 37.88 -24.68 61.87
N SER A 1021 38.60 -25.44 62.70
CA SER A 1021 39.07 -25.07 64.05
C SER A 1021 40.61 -25.03 64.07
N LEU A 1022 41.19 -24.62 65.21
CA LEU A 1022 42.64 -24.60 65.44
C LEU A 1022 43.29 -26.00 65.33
N VAL A 1023 42.54 -27.07 65.62
CA VAL A 1023 43.07 -28.46 65.70
C VAL A 1023 42.38 -29.43 64.73
N LYS A 1024 41.21 -29.08 64.17
CA LYS A 1024 40.39 -30.00 63.35
C LYS A 1024 39.81 -29.31 62.11
N ARG A 1025 39.79 -30.03 60.98
CA ARG A 1025 39.05 -29.66 59.76
C ARG A 1025 38.02 -30.74 59.47
N GLU A 1026 36.77 -30.35 59.30
CA GLU A 1026 35.67 -31.24 58.92
C GLU A 1026 35.14 -30.80 57.56
N ARG A 1027 34.81 -31.75 56.71
CA ARG A 1027 34.19 -31.51 55.42
C ARG A 1027 33.07 -32.54 55.24
N THR A 1028 31.89 -32.06 54.91
CA THR A 1028 30.76 -32.87 54.47
C THR A 1028 30.53 -32.54 53.01
N ASP A 1029 30.63 -33.52 52.12
CA ASP A 1029 30.21 -33.40 50.73
C ASP A 1029 28.99 -34.29 50.53
N ALA A 1030 27.86 -33.69 50.17
CA ALA A 1030 26.65 -34.39 49.79
C ALA A 1030 26.33 -34.12 48.31
N THR A 1031 25.85 -35.13 47.62
CA THR A 1031 25.29 -35.00 46.27
C THR A 1031 24.03 -35.82 46.22
N SER A 1032 22.93 -35.22 45.80
CA SER A 1032 21.65 -35.86 45.58
C SER A 1032 21.23 -35.67 44.14
N VAL A 1033 20.88 -36.75 43.47
CA VAL A 1033 20.29 -36.72 42.12
C VAL A 1033 18.92 -37.36 42.21
N ALA A 1034 17.89 -36.59 41.95
CA ALA A 1034 16.52 -37.02 41.81
C ALA A 1034 16.11 -37.00 40.33
N GLN A 1035 15.40 -38.03 39.90
CA GLN A 1035 14.79 -38.14 38.59
C GLN A 1035 13.35 -38.59 38.78
N VAL A 1036 12.41 -37.78 38.30
CA VAL A 1036 10.96 -38.08 38.32
C VAL A 1036 10.49 -38.24 36.89
N THR A 1037 10.04 -39.43 36.52
CA THR A 1037 9.31 -39.66 35.26
C THR A 1037 7.82 -39.68 35.56
N ALA A 1038 7.12 -38.63 35.12
CA ALA A 1038 5.67 -38.53 35.20
C ALA A 1038 5.05 -39.08 33.92
N VAL A 1039 4.03 -39.94 34.06
CA VAL A 1039 3.27 -40.51 32.95
C VAL A 1039 1.88 -39.88 32.86
N THR A 1040 1.51 -39.38 31.70
CA THR A 1040 0.19 -38.83 31.38
C THR A 1040 -0.52 -39.82 30.47
N GLY A 1041 -1.59 -40.46 30.98
CA GLY A 1041 -2.40 -41.39 30.21
C GLY A 1041 -3.33 -40.71 29.22
N SER A 1042 -3.72 -41.42 28.17
CA SER A 1042 -4.71 -40.93 27.21
C SER A 1042 -6.12 -40.97 27.79
N VAL A 1043 -6.95 -40.00 27.44
CA VAL A 1043 -8.31 -39.79 27.98
C VAL A 1043 -9.36 -39.90 26.87
N VAL A 1044 -10.43 -40.64 27.13
CA VAL A 1044 -11.66 -40.62 26.31
C VAL A 1044 -12.85 -40.43 27.24
N SER A 1045 -13.62 -39.35 27.05
CA SER A 1045 -14.74 -39.01 27.95
C SER A 1045 -15.99 -38.53 27.24
N GLY A 1046 -17.14 -38.78 27.86
CA GLY A 1046 -18.47 -38.34 27.44
C GLY A 1046 -19.56 -38.83 28.39
N LYS A 1047 -20.83 -38.58 28.10
CA LYS A 1047 -21.92 -39.31 28.78
C LYS A 1047 -21.92 -40.77 28.34
N GLU A 1048 -21.80 -40.99 27.04
CA GLU A 1048 -21.59 -42.30 26.44
C GLU A 1048 -20.22 -42.36 25.77
N VAL A 1049 -19.42 -43.38 26.12
CA VAL A 1049 -18.14 -43.67 25.47
C VAL A 1049 -18.24 -45.00 24.74
N THR A 1050 -17.92 -45.00 23.44
CA THR A 1050 -17.88 -46.20 22.60
C THR A 1050 -16.52 -46.34 21.93
N ILE A 1051 -15.80 -47.42 22.21
CA ILE A 1051 -14.56 -47.79 21.53
C ILE A 1051 -14.79 -49.10 20.78
N LYS A 1052 -14.61 -49.07 19.46
CA LYS A 1052 -14.71 -50.26 18.61
C LYS A 1052 -13.40 -50.52 17.90
N SER A 1053 -12.89 -51.73 18.07
CA SER A 1053 -11.71 -52.23 17.40
C SER A 1053 -12.02 -53.47 16.56
N GLY A 1054 -11.56 -53.49 15.32
CA GLY A 1054 -11.60 -54.68 14.46
C GLY A 1054 -10.55 -55.74 14.81
N HIS A 1055 -9.58 -55.41 15.67
CA HIS A 1055 -8.59 -56.33 16.21
C HIS A 1055 -8.37 -56.02 17.70
N ASP A 1056 -7.38 -55.22 18.10
CA ASP A 1056 -7.06 -55.02 19.52
C ASP A 1056 -7.42 -53.63 20.04
N VAL A 1057 -7.77 -53.55 21.33
CA VAL A 1057 -7.74 -52.32 22.12
C VAL A 1057 -6.63 -52.47 23.16
N THR A 1058 -5.57 -51.67 23.06
CA THR A 1058 -4.44 -51.71 24.01
C THR A 1058 -4.21 -50.34 24.64
N GLY A 1059 -3.63 -50.29 25.83
CA GLY A 1059 -3.23 -49.01 26.40
C GLY A 1059 -2.56 -49.15 27.75
N GLN A 1060 -1.94 -48.06 28.19
CA GLN A 1060 -1.31 -47.94 29.51
C GLN A 1060 -1.86 -46.68 30.20
N SER A 1061 -2.32 -46.84 31.44
CA SER A 1061 -2.91 -45.77 32.25
C SER A 1061 -4.02 -44.98 31.54
N ALA A 1062 -4.74 -45.61 30.60
CA ALA A 1062 -5.83 -44.99 29.86
C ALA A 1062 -7.02 -44.67 30.78
N LYS A 1063 -7.66 -43.51 30.56
CA LYS A 1063 -8.85 -43.08 31.30
C LYS A 1063 -10.07 -43.07 30.38
N LEU A 1064 -11.03 -43.96 30.65
CA LEU A 1064 -12.30 -44.03 29.93
C LEU A 1064 -13.42 -43.59 30.88
N MET A 1065 -14.08 -42.46 30.59
CA MET A 1065 -15.04 -41.82 31.50
C MET A 1065 -16.39 -41.63 30.82
N GLY A 1066 -17.34 -42.50 31.16
CA GLY A 1066 -18.74 -42.42 30.70
C GLY A 1066 -19.69 -42.21 31.88
N GLU A 1067 -20.43 -41.11 31.91
CA GLU A 1067 -21.41 -40.86 32.99
C GLU A 1067 -22.60 -41.83 32.93
N GLN A 1068 -23.04 -42.17 31.71
CA GLN A 1068 -24.16 -43.08 31.44
C GLN A 1068 -23.67 -44.47 31.03
N GLY A 1069 -22.53 -44.56 30.33
CA GLY A 1069 -21.95 -45.85 29.97
C GLY A 1069 -20.63 -45.77 29.22
N VAL A 1070 -19.83 -46.84 29.38
CA VAL A 1070 -18.60 -47.09 28.61
C VAL A 1070 -18.72 -48.46 27.95
N GLN A 1071 -18.62 -48.50 26.62
CA GLN A 1071 -18.59 -49.72 25.83
C GLN A 1071 -17.25 -49.84 25.09
N VAL A 1072 -16.52 -50.92 25.34
CA VAL A 1072 -15.28 -51.26 24.64
C VAL A 1072 -15.46 -52.62 23.97
N SER A 1073 -15.34 -52.67 22.65
CA SER A 1073 -15.48 -53.89 21.85
C SER A 1073 -14.26 -54.09 20.97
N ALA A 1074 -13.68 -55.28 20.99
CA ALA A 1074 -12.55 -55.68 20.16
C ALA A 1074 -12.79 -57.10 19.62
N ALA A 1075 -12.46 -57.35 18.35
CA ALA A 1075 -12.55 -58.72 17.81
C ALA A 1075 -11.38 -59.62 18.28
N GLY A 1076 -10.25 -59.00 18.61
CA GLY A 1076 -9.08 -59.59 19.25
C GLY A 1076 -9.11 -59.38 20.76
N LYS A 1077 -8.07 -58.76 21.33
CA LYS A 1077 -7.96 -58.56 22.78
C LYS A 1077 -8.24 -57.12 23.22
N VAL A 1078 -8.71 -56.97 24.45
CA VAL A 1078 -8.74 -55.71 25.19
C VAL A 1078 -7.72 -55.80 26.32
N GLU A 1079 -6.66 -54.99 26.28
CA GLU A 1079 -5.57 -54.97 27.25
C GLU A 1079 -5.28 -53.53 27.70
N LEU A 1080 -5.81 -53.15 28.87
CA LEU A 1080 -5.57 -51.84 29.48
C LEU A 1080 -4.75 -52.03 30.75
N GLY A 1081 -3.47 -51.67 30.68
CA GLY A 1081 -2.53 -51.75 31.80
C GLY A 1081 -2.37 -50.44 32.55
N ALA A 1082 -1.39 -50.42 33.44
CA ALA A 1082 -0.98 -49.22 34.17
C ALA A 1082 0.53 -49.02 34.03
N ASP A 1083 0.92 -47.79 33.72
CA ASP A 1083 2.29 -47.30 33.86
C ASP A 1083 2.53 -46.68 35.24
N LYS A 1084 3.80 -46.61 35.62
CA LYS A 1084 4.22 -46.08 36.92
C LYS A 1084 4.84 -44.70 36.73
N ASN A 1085 4.44 -43.76 37.58
CA ASN A 1085 5.31 -42.65 37.91
C ASN A 1085 6.54 -43.22 38.62
N VAL A 1086 7.74 -42.91 38.11
CA VAL A 1086 8.99 -43.43 38.65
C VAL A 1086 9.77 -42.27 39.25
N THR A 1087 10.00 -42.34 40.56
CA THR A 1087 10.96 -41.48 41.26
C THR A 1087 12.20 -42.29 41.58
N LYS A 1088 13.36 -41.84 41.09
CA LYS A 1088 14.67 -42.39 41.46
C LYS A 1088 15.46 -41.31 42.14
N GLU A 1089 15.93 -41.60 43.34
CA GLU A 1089 16.79 -40.71 44.10
C GLU A 1089 18.06 -41.45 44.47
N THR A 1090 19.20 -40.80 44.28
CA THR A 1090 20.49 -41.30 44.73
C THR A 1090 21.20 -40.20 45.47
N SER A 1091 21.49 -40.42 46.74
CA SER A 1091 22.22 -39.47 47.58
C SER A 1091 23.51 -40.12 48.08
N THR A 1092 24.64 -39.44 47.86
CA THR A 1092 25.96 -39.82 48.38
C THR A 1092 26.42 -38.77 49.38
N TYR A 1093 26.89 -39.23 50.54
CA TYR A 1093 27.42 -38.38 51.62
C TYR A 1093 28.84 -38.83 51.95
N ARG A 1094 29.80 -37.90 52.03
CA ARG A 1094 31.20 -38.15 52.40
C ARG A 1094 31.70 -37.18 53.46
#